data_AF-A0A7X7NTN8-F1
#
_entry.id   AF-A0A7X7NTN8-F1
#
_cell.length_a   1.000
_cell.length_b   1.000
_cell.length_c   1.000
_cell.angle_alpha   90.00
_cell.angle_beta   90.00
_cell.angle_gamma   90.00
#
_symmetry.space_group_name_H-M   'P 1'
#
loop_
_entity.id
_entity.type
_entity.pdbx_description
1 polymer ?
#
loop_
_entity_poly.entity_id
_entity_poly.type
_entity_poly.pdbx_seq_one_letter_code
_entity_poly.pdbx_strand_id
1 'polypeptide(L)'
;MKIVVVGAVAGGATAAARMRRLAEDAEILLLERGEHVSFANCGLPYYIGGVITRREALFVSPLETIRAKYGFDIRTRSEVLSIDRDRKVVWVKDLSTGQEYEEPYDKLILSTGSSPFVPPMKGIDAHNIFTLWTIEDTDRIWNFIQENDPKRAVVVGGGFIGIEMVENLVERGIECTLVELCDQVMPPFDKDMTAILEDHMRQKGVRIVLSCGIESISDGGNIVTLSDGRVLASDLTLLSIGVRPNSVLAKDAGLALGPRGHIAVNEAMQTTDPDIYAVGDVVEVNEPILGGRTAIPLAGPANKQGRFVCANILEEKTVEPYRGTVGTSVAKVFDMTAASVGMNEKQLKQKGLVYGQDYFYSLIHPMNHVTYYPGATPMVFKLLFSKDGLVLGAQIVGYDGVDKRIDVVATAIHFRGTVRDLAQLELAYAPPYGAAKDAVNFAGFAAENILKGLTDPITVEEYLKDPDRFTWLDIREEDEIATGTLPGAVTIPLSELRGRLTELDRDKHYLTFCAVGLRGYVAERMLKQHGFTVYNLLGGLRTFDALTDVPPEEAETPEGEKTMDVMPKKEERMKIFTLDVCGLSCPGPIVEVGKYLREMEEGEAVEVRATDPGFIRDVASWCENTGNTLLETSQQGGHYFATIQKGVTGKLESPTTDAGMTSTGDPKGKDKTIIVFSGSFDKVMAAFIIALGAVSMGDKVHMFFTFWGLSTLRKDLRVPVDKGFMDKMFTGMIPRGTKGMGLSQMNMMGMAPKMMRKVMKDKGITSLEDLVREAANNPDIEMTACQMTMDVMGLKQEELIDGIHIGGVASMLNDADKSQFTLFIS
;
A
#
# COMPACT_ATOMS: atom_id res chain seq x y z
N MET A 1 36.30 -40.04 -6.87
CA MET A 1 35.54 -39.81 -5.62
C MET A 1 34.06 -39.99 -5.93
N LYS A 2 33.32 -40.70 -5.08
CA LYS A 2 31.89 -40.95 -5.20
C LYS A 2 31.09 -40.12 -4.21
N ILE A 3 30.15 -39.33 -4.73
CA ILE A 3 29.32 -38.41 -3.97
C ILE A 3 27.87 -38.84 -4.12
N VAL A 4 27.23 -39.15 -2.99
CA VAL A 4 25.80 -39.46 -2.94
C VAL A 4 25.06 -38.26 -2.37
N VAL A 5 23.97 -37.86 -3.03
CA VAL A 5 23.11 -36.75 -2.63
C VAL A 5 21.70 -37.29 -2.40
N VAL A 6 21.14 -37.03 -1.22
CA VAL A 6 19.81 -37.50 -0.82
C VAL A 6 18.83 -36.32 -0.84
N GLY A 7 17.87 -36.37 -1.77
CA GLY A 7 16.90 -35.30 -2.07
C GLY A 7 17.31 -34.47 -3.28
N ALA A 8 16.40 -34.31 -4.26
CA ALA A 8 16.73 -33.81 -5.60
C ALA A 8 15.97 -32.53 -6.01
N VAL A 9 15.58 -31.71 -5.04
CA VAL A 9 14.95 -30.41 -5.27
C VAL A 9 15.97 -29.30 -5.03
N ALA A 10 15.67 -28.26 -4.25
CA ALA A 10 16.47 -27.03 -4.17
C ALA A 10 17.97 -27.24 -3.82
N GLY A 11 18.26 -27.79 -2.63
CA GLY A 11 19.63 -27.95 -2.14
C GLY A 11 20.42 -29.00 -2.92
N GLY A 12 19.90 -30.22 -2.98
CA GLY A 12 20.58 -31.36 -3.59
C GLY A 12 20.78 -31.25 -5.10
N ALA A 13 19.78 -30.79 -5.87
CA ALA A 13 19.98 -30.60 -7.32
C ALA A 13 21.00 -29.50 -7.62
N THR A 14 21.00 -28.43 -6.82
CA THR A 14 22.00 -27.37 -6.93
C THR A 14 23.41 -27.88 -6.63
N ALA A 15 23.54 -28.69 -5.58
CA ALA A 15 24.81 -29.32 -5.21
C ALA A 15 25.32 -30.25 -6.31
N ALA A 16 24.49 -31.17 -6.80
CA ALA A 16 24.87 -32.10 -7.87
C ALA A 16 25.31 -31.37 -9.15
N ALA A 17 24.52 -30.38 -9.59
CA ALA A 17 24.84 -29.59 -10.78
C ALA A 17 26.12 -28.75 -10.59
N ARG A 18 26.34 -28.17 -9.41
CA ARG A 18 27.57 -27.43 -9.12
C ARG A 18 28.78 -28.36 -9.04
N MET A 19 28.64 -29.52 -8.41
CA MET A 19 29.68 -30.50 -8.23
C MET A 19 30.22 -30.99 -9.59
N ARG A 20 29.34 -31.36 -10.54
CA ARG A 20 29.78 -31.74 -11.89
C ARG A 20 30.64 -30.66 -12.54
N ARG A 21 30.25 -29.38 -12.44
CA ARG A 21 31.01 -28.26 -13.03
C ARG A 21 32.39 -28.07 -12.39
N LEU A 22 32.63 -28.62 -11.20
CA LEU A 22 33.89 -28.49 -10.47
C LEU A 22 34.76 -29.76 -10.62
N ALA A 23 34.14 -30.94 -10.72
CA ALA A 23 34.83 -32.22 -10.81
C ALA A 23 34.13 -33.12 -11.85
N GLU A 24 34.69 -33.19 -13.06
CA GLU A 24 34.15 -34.00 -14.16
C GLU A 24 34.38 -35.50 -13.95
N ASP A 25 35.42 -35.87 -13.19
CA ASP A 25 35.80 -37.24 -12.85
C ASP A 25 35.07 -37.78 -11.60
N ALA A 26 34.36 -36.93 -10.85
CA ALA A 26 33.55 -37.37 -9.72
C ALA A 26 32.36 -38.21 -10.19
N GLU A 27 32.14 -39.34 -9.51
CA GLU A 27 30.91 -40.12 -9.63
C GLU A 27 29.86 -39.47 -8.73
N ILE A 28 28.80 -38.94 -9.32
CA ILE A 28 27.75 -38.23 -8.59
C ILE A 28 26.45 -39.01 -8.77
N LEU A 29 25.82 -39.36 -7.65
CA LEU A 29 24.53 -40.03 -7.61
C LEU A 29 23.54 -39.18 -6.81
N LEU A 30 22.41 -38.86 -7.45
CA LEU A 30 21.31 -38.13 -6.86
C LEU A 30 20.11 -39.07 -6.64
N LEU A 31 19.70 -39.24 -5.39
CA LEU A 31 18.59 -40.11 -4.98
C LEU A 31 17.38 -39.26 -4.61
N GLU A 32 16.22 -39.57 -5.18
CA GLU A 32 14.94 -38.92 -4.92
C GLU A 32 13.86 -39.96 -4.67
N ARG A 33 13.13 -39.84 -3.56
CA ARG A 33 12.02 -40.76 -3.24
C ARG A 33 10.80 -40.50 -4.11
N GLY A 34 10.58 -39.25 -4.52
CA GLY A 34 9.48 -38.85 -5.40
C GLY A 34 9.73 -39.23 -6.85
N GLU A 35 8.71 -39.00 -7.69
CA GLU A 35 8.83 -39.21 -9.14
C GLU A 35 9.62 -38.08 -9.82
N HIS A 36 9.57 -36.88 -9.26
CA HIS A 36 10.04 -35.67 -9.91
C HIS A 36 11.25 -35.06 -9.20
N VAL A 37 12.19 -34.54 -9.98
CA VAL A 37 13.34 -33.77 -9.52
C VAL A 37 13.20 -32.32 -9.96
N SER A 38 13.83 -31.39 -9.25
CA SER A 38 13.92 -29.98 -9.67
C SER A 38 12.58 -29.35 -10.09
N PHE A 39 11.52 -29.58 -9.31
CA PHE A 39 10.23 -28.93 -9.50
C PHE A 39 10.11 -27.66 -8.64
N ALA A 40 9.23 -26.75 -9.05
CA ALA A 40 9.04 -25.45 -8.45
C ALA A 40 7.98 -25.51 -7.33
N ASN A 41 8.40 -25.88 -6.12
CA ASN A 41 7.53 -25.93 -4.92
C ASN A 41 6.76 -24.62 -4.70
N CYS A 42 7.41 -23.48 -4.96
CA CYS A 42 6.79 -22.16 -4.80
C CYS A 42 5.72 -21.85 -5.86
N GLY A 43 5.63 -22.65 -6.93
CA GLY A 43 4.63 -22.51 -7.99
C GLY A 43 3.34 -23.29 -7.72
N LEU A 44 3.31 -24.18 -6.72
CA LEU A 44 2.20 -25.12 -6.53
C LEU A 44 0.86 -24.42 -6.22
N PRO A 45 0.77 -23.44 -5.29
CA PRO A 45 -0.47 -22.71 -5.06
C PRO A 45 -0.99 -22.00 -6.31
N TYR A 46 -0.08 -21.38 -7.07
CA TYR A 46 -0.40 -20.64 -8.29
C TYR A 46 -0.87 -21.54 -9.45
N TYR A 47 -0.42 -22.78 -9.50
CA TYR A 47 -0.99 -23.77 -10.41
C TYR A 47 -2.40 -24.17 -9.97
N ILE A 48 -2.61 -24.42 -8.66
CA ILE A 48 -3.95 -24.74 -8.13
C ILE A 48 -4.94 -23.61 -8.42
N GLY A 49 -4.55 -22.35 -8.23
CA GLY A 49 -5.37 -21.18 -8.56
C GLY A 49 -5.58 -20.93 -10.06
N GLY A 50 -4.86 -21.63 -10.94
CA GLY A 50 -4.95 -21.45 -12.38
C GLY A 50 -4.15 -20.26 -12.93
N VAL A 51 -3.40 -19.54 -12.09
CA VAL A 51 -2.48 -18.47 -12.51
C VAL A 51 -1.35 -19.05 -13.37
N ILE A 52 -0.74 -20.15 -12.93
CA ILE A 52 0.10 -21.00 -13.77
C ILE A 52 -0.83 -21.96 -14.48
N THR A 53 -1.04 -21.77 -15.78
CA THR A 53 -2.02 -22.53 -16.55
C THR A 53 -1.52 -23.88 -17.06
N ARG A 54 -0.21 -24.11 -17.04
CA ARG A 54 0.42 -25.33 -17.57
C ARG A 54 1.18 -26.06 -16.47
N ARG A 55 0.80 -27.31 -16.20
CA ARG A 55 1.46 -28.17 -15.20
C ARG A 55 2.94 -28.33 -15.49
N GLU A 56 3.30 -28.41 -16.78
CA GLU A 56 4.68 -28.60 -17.24
C GLU A 56 5.61 -27.45 -16.82
N ALA A 57 5.06 -26.25 -16.58
CA ALA A 57 5.83 -25.10 -16.13
C ALA A 57 6.34 -25.25 -14.68
N LEU A 58 5.77 -26.17 -13.90
CA LEU A 58 6.25 -26.50 -12.56
C LEU A 58 7.57 -27.29 -12.59
N PHE A 59 7.96 -27.86 -13.74
CA PHE A 59 9.22 -28.58 -13.87
C PHE A 59 10.27 -27.69 -14.52
N VAL A 60 11.31 -27.34 -13.76
CA VAL A 60 12.36 -26.41 -14.21
C VAL A 60 13.12 -26.97 -15.41
N SER A 61 13.33 -28.29 -15.47
CA SER A 61 13.92 -28.96 -16.63
C SER A 61 13.52 -30.44 -16.67
N PRO A 62 13.30 -31.02 -17.86
CA PRO A 62 13.07 -32.46 -18.00
C PRO A 62 14.27 -33.27 -17.50
N LEU A 63 14.02 -34.43 -16.89
CA LEU A 63 15.06 -35.30 -16.33
C LEU A 63 16.14 -35.67 -17.35
N GLU A 64 15.74 -36.04 -18.56
CA GLU A 64 16.68 -36.39 -19.65
C GLU A 64 17.59 -35.22 -20.04
N THR A 65 17.07 -34.00 -19.97
CA THR A 65 17.87 -32.79 -20.22
C THR A 65 18.89 -32.56 -19.10
N ILE A 66 18.52 -32.81 -17.84
CA ILE A 66 19.43 -32.69 -16.70
C ILE A 66 20.55 -33.75 -16.82
N ARG A 67 20.19 -35.00 -17.10
CA ARG A 67 21.14 -36.11 -17.33
C ARG A 67 22.11 -35.80 -18.46
N ALA A 68 21.62 -35.37 -19.62
CA ALA A 68 22.46 -35.04 -20.76
C ALA A 68 23.40 -33.85 -20.50
N LYS A 69 22.95 -32.85 -19.74
CA LYS A 69 23.76 -31.66 -19.43
C LYS A 69 24.86 -31.91 -18.42
N TYR A 70 24.61 -32.76 -17.42
CA TYR A 70 25.50 -32.88 -16.27
C TYR A 70 26.07 -34.29 -16.05
N GLY A 71 25.64 -35.31 -16.80
CA GLY A 71 26.27 -36.64 -16.78
C GLY A 71 26.40 -37.27 -15.39
N PHE A 72 25.48 -36.98 -14.45
CA PHE A 72 25.41 -37.64 -13.15
C PHE A 72 24.20 -38.56 -13.09
N ASP A 73 24.30 -39.62 -12.28
CA ASP A 73 23.23 -40.60 -12.11
C ASP A 73 22.10 -39.99 -11.27
N ILE A 74 20.86 -40.19 -11.71
CA ILE A 74 19.66 -39.70 -11.03
C ILE A 74 18.69 -40.86 -10.94
N ARG A 75 18.37 -41.26 -9.72
CA ARG A 75 17.41 -42.33 -9.43
C ARG A 75 16.24 -41.75 -8.66
N THR A 76 15.12 -41.60 -9.36
CA THR A 76 13.82 -41.25 -8.77
C THR A 76 13.16 -42.49 -8.20
N ARG A 77 12.08 -42.32 -7.44
CA ARG A 77 11.42 -43.43 -6.73
C ARG A 77 12.40 -44.28 -5.93
N SER A 78 13.47 -43.67 -5.41
CA SER A 78 14.56 -44.32 -4.68
C SER A 78 14.66 -43.69 -3.30
N GLU A 79 14.17 -44.39 -2.29
CA GLU A 79 14.15 -43.92 -0.91
C GLU A 79 15.36 -44.43 -0.14
N VAL A 80 16.12 -43.51 0.47
CA VAL A 80 17.17 -43.90 1.41
C VAL A 80 16.51 -44.26 2.75
N LEU A 81 16.74 -45.48 3.22
CA LEU A 81 16.15 -46.02 4.44
C LEU A 81 17.04 -45.82 5.67
N SER A 82 18.37 -45.95 5.50
CA SER A 82 19.33 -45.78 6.60
C SER A 82 20.73 -45.44 6.08
N ILE A 83 21.58 -44.94 6.98
CA ILE A 83 22.97 -44.60 6.71
C ILE A 83 23.85 -45.42 7.66
N ASP A 84 24.76 -46.22 7.10
CA ASP A 84 25.81 -46.89 7.85
C ASP A 84 27.12 -46.10 7.67
N ARG A 85 27.51 -45.40 8.74
CA ARG A 85 28.66 -44.48 8.73
C ARG A 85 29.99 -45.21 8.75
N ASP A 86 30.07 -46.33 9.46
CA ASP A 86 31.30 -47.10 9.61
C ASP A 86 31.68 -47.78 8.29
N ARG A 87 30.67 -48.29 7.58
CA ARG A 87 30.85 -48.90 6.25
C ARG A 87 30.79 -47.90 5.09
N LYS A 88 30.40 -46.65 5.36
CA LYS A 88 30.16 -45.59 4.37
C LYS A 88 29.22 -46.03 3.24
N VAL A 89 28.06 -46.58 3.63
CA VAL A 89 27.00 -46.98 2.70
C VAL A 89 25.65 -46.37 3.11
N VAL A 90 24.81 -46.11 2.11
CA VAL A 90 23.38 -45.85 2.33
C VAL A 90 22.57 -47.04 1.85
N TRP A 91 21.53 -47.40 2.60
CA TRP A 91 20.57 -48.42 2.17
C TRP A 91 19.44 -47.75 1.40
N VAL A 92 19.23 -48.19 0.16
CA VAL A 92 18.27 -47.60 -0.76
C VAL A 92 17.21 -48.62 -1.14
N LYS A 93 15.96 -48.19 -1.16
CA LYS A 93 14.83 -48.95 -1.68
C LYS A 93 14.33 -48.32 -2.97
N ASP A 94 14.34 -49.09 -4.03
CA ASP A 94 13.62 -48.75 -5.25
C ASP A 94 12.12 -49.00 -5.01
N LEU A 95 11.33 -47.93 -4.92
CA LEU A 95 9.89 -47.97 -4.68
C LEU A 95 9.11 -48.50 -5.89
N SER A 96 9.72 -48.58 -7.08
CA SER A 96 9.08 -49.16 -8.26
C SER A 96 9.16 -50.68 -8.28
N THR A 97 10.26 -51.26 -7.79
CA THR A 97 10.50 -52.72 -7.80
C THR A 97 10.38 -53.36 -6.41
N GLY A 98 10.48 -52.57 -5.34
CA GLY A 98 10.58 -53.02 -3.96
C GLY A 98 11.97 -53.54 -3.57
N GLN A 99 12.94 -53.52 -4.48
CA GLN A 99 14.29 -54.02 -4.24
C GLN A 99 15.08 -53.07 -3.31
N GLU A 100 15.74 -53.65 -2.32
CA GLU A 100 16.66 -52.94 -1.43
C GLU A 100 18.11 -53.27 -1.77
N TYR A 101 18.99 -52.28 -1.74
CA TYR A 101 20.41 -52.42 -2.05
C TYR A 101 21.27 -51.44 -1.26
N GLU A 102 22.57 -51.74 -1.16
CA GLU A 102 23.56 -50.86 -0.57
C GLU A 102 24.23 -50.00 -1.64
N GLU A 103 24.43 -48.72 -1.35
CA GLU A 103 25.11 -47.78 -2.22
C GLU A 103 26.28 -47.10 -1.45
N PRO A 104 27.55 -47.35 -1.82
CA PRO A 104 28.70 -46.77 -1.14
C PRO A 104 28.89 -45.29 -1.46
N TYR A 105 29.49 -44.54 -0.55
CA TYR A 105 29.86 -43.14 -0.76
C TYR A 105 31.24 -42.80 -0.19
N ASP A 106 31.96 -41.90 -0.85
CA ASP A 106 33.10 -41.22 -0.22
C ASP A 106 32.62 -40.00 0.58
N LYS A 107 31.62 -39.29 0.03
CA LYS A 107 30.96 -38.12 0.65
C LYS A 107 29.44 -38.21 0.46
N LEU A 108 28.70 -37.80 1.49
CA LEU A 108 27.24 -37.81 1.51
C LEU A 108 26.68 -36.40 1.72
N ILE A 109 25.66 -36.01 0.96
CA ILE A 109 24.93 -34.75 1.16
C ILE A 109 23.47 -35.06 1.49
N LEU A 110 23.02 -34.66 2.67
CA LEU A 110 21.64 -34.75 3.11
C LEU A 110 20.89 -33.46 2.78
N SER A 111 19.96 -33.52 1.84
CA SER A 111 19.07 -32.43 1.43
C SER A 111 17.61 -32.88 1.44
N THR A 112 17.21 -33.61 2.49
CA THR A 112 15.90 -34.26 2.64
C THR A 112 14.74 -33.28 2.89
N GLY A 113 15.04 -31.99 3.09
CA GLY A 113 14.06 -30.93 3.26
C GLY A 113 13.22 -31.09 4.53
N SER A 114 11.97 -30.65 4.44
CA SER A 114 10.96 -30.79 5.49
C SER A 114 9.69 -31.44 4.96
N SER A 115 8.72 -31.71 5.82
CA SER A 115 7.38 -32.16 5.44
C SER A 115 6.31 -31.47 6.27
N PRO A 116 5.08 -31.30 5.74
CA PRO A 116 3.97 -30.72 6.48
C PRO A 116 3.76 -31.44 7.80
N PHE A 117 3.51 -30.67 8.85
CA PHE A 117 3.15 -31.20 10.13
C PHE A 117 1.64 -31.23 10.26
N VAL A 118 1.08 -32.39 10.60
CA VAL A 118 -0.35 -32.54 10.93
C VAL A 118 -0.45 -33.31 12.25
N PRO A 119 -1.02 -32.72 13.32
CA PRO A 119 -1.26 -33.43 14.56
C PRO A 119 -2.34 -34.50 14.35
N PRO A 120 -2.24 -35.67 15.01
CA PRO A 120 -3.31 -36.67 14.96
C PRO A 120 -4.61 -36.07 15.49
N MET A 121 -5.68 -36.13 14.69
CA MET A 121 -6.99 -35.63 15.06
C MET A 121 -8.11 -36.49 14.45
N LYS A 122 -9.28 -36.48 15.07
CA LYS A 122 -10.44 -37.24 14.58
C LYS A 122 -10.90 -36.68 13.23
N GLY A 123 -11.12 -37.58 12.26
CA GLY A 123 -11.63 -37.25 10.94
C GLY A 123 -10.59 -36.75 9.93
N ILE A 124 -9.30 -36.76 10.30
CA ILE A 124 -8.20 -36.26 9.46
C ILE A 124 -8.03 -37.01 8.14
N ASP A 125 -8.43 -38.27 8.08
CA ASP A 125 -8.30 -39.15 6.90
C ASP A 125 -9.42 -38.95 5.86
N ALA A 126 -10.29 -37.94 6.07
CA ALA A 126 -11.33 -37.60 5.10
C ALA A 126 -10.73 -37.20 3.74
N HIS A 127 -11.42 -37.60 2.67
CA HIS A 127 -10.92 -37.50 1.29
C HIS A 127 -10.73 -36.06 0.78
N ASN A 128 -11.44 -35.09 1.37
CA ASN A 128 -11.40 -33.67 1.04
C ASN A 128 -10.46 -32.86 1.96
N ILE A 129 -9.60 -33.54 2.73
CA ILE A 129 -8.59 -32.92 3.59
C ILE A 129 -7.22 -33.06 2.93
N PHE A 130 -6.52 -31.94 2.82
CA PHE A 130 -5.27 -31.85 2.07
C PHE A 130 -4.15 -31.15 2.84
N THR A 131 -2.92 -31.52 2.50
CA THR A 131 -1.71 -30.72 2.74
C THR A 131 -1.12 -30.37 1.38
N LEU A 132 -0.21 -29.39 1.33
CA LEU A 132 0.48 -29.03 0.11
C LEU A 132 1.99 -29.00 0.31
N TRP A 133 2.71 -29.91 -0.36
CA TRP A 133 4.17 -29.92 -0.37
C TRP A 133 4.78 -30.44 -1.67
N THR A 134 4.14 -31.42 -2.31
CA THR A 134 4.65 -32.06 -3.53
C THR A 134 3.74 -31.85 -4.74
N ILE A 135 4.20 -32.31 -5.90
CA ILE A 135 3.40 -32.32 -7.13
C ILE A 135 2.18 -33.23 -6.97
N GLU A 136 2.33 -34.37 -6.30
CA GLU A 136 1.24 -35.31 -6.06
C GLU A 136 0.14 -34.72 -5.17
N ASP A 137 0.53 -33.95 -4.13
CA ASP A 137 -0.43 -33.18 -3.32
C ASP A 137 -1.19 -32.17 -4.18
N THR A 138 -0.46 -31.50 -5.07
CA THR A 138 -0.99 -30.48 -5.98
C THR A 138 -2.00 -31.09 -6.95
N ASP A 139 -1.67 -32.22 -7.56
CA ASP A 139 -2.54 -32.95 -8.49
C ASP A 139 -3.80 -33.44 -7.77
N ARG A 140 -3.68 -33.91 -6.52
CA ARG A 140 -4.84 -34.31 -5.71
C ARG A 140 -5.81 -33.15 -5.47
N ILE A 141 -5.29 -31.99 -5.06
CA ILE A 141 -6.10 -30.79 -4.81
C ILE A 141 -6.74 -30.31 -6.12
N TRP A 142 -5.95 -30.22 -7.19
CA TRP A 142 -6.42 -29.79 -8.50
C TRP A 142 -7.55 -30.68 -9.02
N ASN A 143 -7.35 -32.00 -9.02
CA ASN A 143 -8.36 -32.96 -9.49
C ASN A 143 -9.62 -32.89 -8.63
N PHE A 144 -9.47 -32.79 -7.31
CA PHE A 144 -10.62 -32.66 -6.41
C PHE A 144 -11.46 -31.41 -6.74
N ILE A 145 -10.81 -30.25 -6.95
CA ILE A 145 -11.51 -29.02 -7.34
C ILE A 145 -12.24 -29.19 -8.67
N GLN A 146 -11.60 -29.81 -9.66
CA GLN A 146 -12.20 -30.03 -10.98
C GLN A 146 -13.38 -31.01 -10.97
N GLU A 147 -13.30 -32.05 -10.14
CA GLU A 147 -14.30 -33.12 -10.08
C GLU A 147 -15.50 -32.77 -9.19
N ASN A 148 -15.29 -31.98 -8.13
CA ASN A 148 -16.29 -31.75 -7.09
C ASN A 148 -16.81 -30.31 -7.03
N ASP A 149 -16.19 -29.36 -7.74
CA ASP A 149 -16.61 -27.95 -7.80
C ASP A 149 -16.91 -27.34 -6.40
N PRO A 150 -15.96 -27.43 -5.44
CA PRO A 150 -16.18 -27.03 -4.05
C PRO A 150 -16.55 -25.55 -3.97
N LYS A 151 -17.47 -25.20 -3.08
CA LYS A 151 -17.95 -23.81 -2.89
C LYS A 151 -17.34 -23.15 -1.66
N ARG A 152 -17.02 -23.94 -0.64
CA ARG A 152 -16.44 -23.47 0.61
C ARG A 152 -15.14 -24.20 0.93
N ALA A 153 -14.11 -23.44 1.32
CA ALA A 153 -12.86 -23.97 1.79
C ALA A 153 -12.50 -23.46 3.18
N VAL A 154 -11.95 -24.34 4.01
CA VAL A 154 -11.32 -23.98 5.28
C VAL A 154 -9.81 -24.17 5.15
N VAL A 155 -9.04 -23.10 5.33
CA VAL A 155 -7.58 -23.15 5.37
C VAL A 155 -7.12 -22.99 6.81
N VAL A 156 -6.37 -23.95 7.33
CA VAL A 156 -5.86 -23.93 8.71
C VAL A 156 -4.38 -23.59 8.69
N GLY A 157 -4.01 -22.49 9.34
CA GLY A 157 -2.65 -21.94 9.37
C GLY A 157 -2.49 -20.75 8.43
N GLY A 158 -2.29 -19.56 9.01
CA GLY A 158 -2.07 -18.28 8.35
C GLY A 158 -0.61 -17.96 8.06
N GLY A 159 0.23 -18.96 7.80
CA GLY A 159 1.58 -18.77 7.27
C GLY A 159 1.58 -18.49 5.75
N PHE A 160 2.77 -18.34 5.16
CA PHE A 160 2.95 -18.07 3.72
C PHE A 160 2.10 -18.98 2.82
N ILE A 161 2.26 -20.30 2.95
CA ILE A 161 1.54 -21.29 2.12
C ILE A 161 0.03 -21.19 2.32
N GLY A 162 -0.42 -20.96 3.56
CA GLY A 162 -1.84 -20.84 3.87
C GLY A 162 -2.47 -19.62 3.18
N ILE A 163 -1.80 -18.47 3.24
CA ILE A 163 -2.26 -17.25 2.58
C ILE A 163 -2.21 -17.37 1.06
N GLU A 164 -1.14 -17.93 0.50
CA GLU A 164 -1.07 -18.20 -0.95
C GLU A 164 -2.22 -19.09 -1.41
N MET A 165 -2.58 -20.10 -0.62
CA MET A 165 -3.71 -20.98 -0.93
C MET A 165 -5.06 -20.29 -0.76
N VAL A 166 -5.26 -19.48 0.27
CA VAL A 166 -6.47 -18.65 0.41
C VAL A 166 -6.65 -17.75 -0.81
N GLU A 167 -5.60 -17.03 -1.22
CA GLU A 167 -5.63 -16.19 -2.42
C GLU A 167 -6.06 -17.00 -3.65
N ASN A 168 -5.38 -18.11 -3.92
CA ASN A 168 -5.63 -18.91 -5.12
C ASN A 168 -6.99 -19.62 -5.11
N LEU A 169 -7.57 -19.92 -3.96
CA LEU A 169 -8.92 -20.48 -3.85
C LEU A 169 -10.00 -19.39 -4.05
N VAL A 170 -9.81 -18.21 -3.46
CA VAL A 170 -10.71 -17.07 -3.63
C VAL A 170 -10.76 -16.59 -5.08
N GLU A 171 -9.61 -16.51 -5.77
CA GLU A 171 -9.55 -16.15 -7.20
C GLU A 171 -10.29 -17.17 -8.10
N ARG A 172 -10.53 -18.39 -7.62
CA ARG A 172 -11.37 -19.39 -8.29
C ARG A 172 -12.86 -19.28 -7.95
N GLY A 173 -13.24 -18.31 -7.13
CA GLY A 173 -14.61 -18.12 -6.67
C GLY A 173 -15.02 -19.05 -5.53
N ILE A 174 -14.06 -19.63 -4.80
CA ILE A 174 -14.33 -20.48 -3.63
C ILE A 174 -14.32 -19.61 -2.38
N GLU A 175 -15.40 -19.63 -1.61
CA GLU A 175 -15.50 -18.92 -0.34
C GLU A 175 -14.50 -19.50 0.66
N CYS A 176 -13.64 -18.68 1.25
CA CYS A 176 -12.55 -19.15 2.10
C CYS A 176 -12.68 -18.64 3.54
N THR A 177 -12.59 -19.55 4.50
CA THR A 177 -12.34 -19.24 5.91
C THR A 177 -10.92 -19.62 6.29
N LEU A 178 -10.10 -18.65 6.69
CA LEU A 178 -8.77 -18.85 7.25
C LEU A 178 -8.86 -18.97 8.77
N VAL A 179 -8.32 -20.05 9.33
CA VAL A 179 -8.24 -20.30 10.77
C VAL A 179 -6.78 -20.30 11.21
N GLU A 180 -6.42 -19.45 12.17
CA GLU A 180 -5.06 -19.35 12.70
C GLU A 180 -5.08 -19.35 14.24
N LEU A 181 -4.16 -20.13 14.82
CA LEU A 181 -4.02 -20.29 16.26
C LEU A 181 -3.46 -19.03 16.92
N CYS A 182 -2.58 -18.31 16.22
CA CYS A 182 -2.04 -17.03 16.67
C CYS A 182 -3.10 -15.93 16.57
N ASP A 183 -2.86 -14.84 17.29
CA ASP A 183 -3.66 -13.62 17.23
C ASP A 183 -3.41 -12.78 15.97
N GLN A 184 -2.68 -13.33 14.98
CA GLN A 184 -2.35 -12.69 13.72
C GLN A 184 -1.99 -13.72 12.65
N VAL A 185 -2.17 -13.35 11.38
CA VAL A 185 -1.57 -14.07 10.25
C VAL A 185 -0.06 -13.76 10.15
N MET A 186 0.65 -14.42 9.24
CA MET A 186 2.06 -14.19 8.91
C MET A 186 2.96 -14.02 10.15
N PRO A 187 3.16 -15.05 10.98
CA PRO A 187 3.94 -14.95 12.22
C PRO A 187 5.33 -14.27 12.11
N PRO A 188 6.05 -14.32 10.96
CA PRO A 188 7.29 -13.55 10.77
C PRO A 188 7.14 -12.02 10.82
N PHE A 189 5.92 -11.48 10.67
CA PHE A 189 5.62 -10.05 10.72
C PHE A 189 5.08 -9.66 12.11
N ASP A 190 5.22 -8.40 12.49
CA ASP A 190 4.63 -7.86 13.72
C ASP A 190 3.17 -7.41 13.49
N LYS A 191 2.39 -7.31 14.58
CA LYS A 191 0.94 -7.08 14.52
C LYS A 191 0.55 -5.78 13.78
N ASP A 192 1.36 -4.74 13.90
CA ASP A 192 1.19 -3.46 13.19
C ASP A 192 1.30 -3.59 11.67
N MET A 193 1.98 -4.63 11.18
CA MET A 193 2.08 -4.94 9.76
C MET A 193 1.00 -5.93 9.32
N THR A 194 0.65 -6.92 10.16
CA THR A 194 -0.33 -7.94 9.78
C THR A 194 -1.75 -7.44 9.84
N ALA A 195 -2.06 -6.49 10.71
CA ALA A 195 -3.39 -5.89 10.74
C ALA A 195 -3.80 -5.29 9.37
N ILE A 196 -2.84 -4.68 8.66
CA ILE A 196 -3.02 -4.15 7.31
C ILE A 196 -3.34 -5.28 6.31
N LEU A 197 -2.62 -6.41 6.42
CA LEU A 197 -2.86 -7.57 5.56
C LEU A 197 -4.19 -8.25 5.88
N GLU A 198 -4.53 -8.37 7.17
CA GLU A 198 -5.78 -8.96 7.64
C GLU A 198 -6.99 -8.14 7.14
N ASP A 199 -6.91 -6.81 7.20
CA ASP A 199 -7.94 -5.92 6.63
C ASP A 199 -8.07 -6.10 5.11
N HIS A 200 -6.96 -6.09 4.38
CA HIS A 200 -6.97 -6.32 2.93
C HIS A 200 -7.54 -7.69 2.54
N MET A 201 -7.24 -8.73 3.31
CA MET A 201 -7.81 -10.06 3.10
C MET A 201 -9.33 -10.08 3.35
N ARG A 202 -9.82 -9.38 4.39
CA ARG A 202 -11.26 -9.24 4.64
C ARG A 202 -11.96 -8.48 3.51
N GLN A 203 -11.34 -7.42 2.98
CA GLN A 203 -11.83 -6.69 1.80
C GLN A 203 -11.96 -7.59 0.56
N LYS A 204 -11.17 -8.66 0.49
CA LYS A 204 -11.23 -9.69 -0.57
C LYS A 204 -12.22 -10.82 -0.28
N GLY A 205 -13.05 -10.69 0.75
CA GLY A 205 -14.09 -11.66 1.11
C GLY A 205 -13.57 -12.86 1.90
N VAL A 206 -12.35 -12.81 2.45
CA VAL A 206 -11.83 -13.87 3.31
C VAL A 206 -12.39 -13.72 4.72
N ARG A 207 -13.04 -14.77 5.24
CA ARG A 207 -13.37 -14.86 6.67
C ARG A 207 -12.11 -15.25 7.44
N ILE A 208 -11.68 -14.45 8.41
CA ILE A 208 -10.47 -14.71 9.21
C ILE A 208 -10.86 -14.99 10.65
N VAL A 209 -10.46 -16.16 11.15
CA VAL A 209 -10.63 -16.59 12.53
C VAL A 209 -9.25 -16.72 13.17
N LEU A 210 -8.89 -15.77 14.03
CA LEU A 210 -7.63 -15.73 14.76
C LEU A 210 -7.78 -16.27 16.18
N SER A 211 -6.67 -16.53 16.86
CA SER A 211 -6.62 -17.04 18.23
C SER A 211 -7.42 -18.34 18.42
N CYS A 212 -7.56 -19.14 17.36
CA CYS A 212 -8.41 -20.31 17.36
C CYS A 212 -7.79 -21.46 16.55
N GLY A 213 -7.79 -22.65 17.12
CA GLY A 213 -7.28 -23.85 16.48
C GLY A 213 -8.39 -24.73 15.91
N ILE A 214 -8.01 -25.68 15.07
CA ILE A 214 -8.89 -26.79 14.70
C ILE A 214 -8.92 -27.84 15.82
N GLU A 215 -10.10 -28.33 16.19
CA GLU A 215 -10.28 -29.37 17.20
C GLU A 215 -10.60 -30.73 16.59
N SER A 216 -11.59 -30.80 15.69
CA SER A 216 -11.99 -32.05 15.06
C SER A 216 -12.63 -31.86 13.69
N ILE A 217 -12.62 -32.94 12.89
CA ILE A 217 -13.27 -33.01 11.59
C ILE A 217 -14.33 -34.12 11.65
N SER A 218 -15.51 -33.87 11.10
CA SER A 218 -16.62 -34.80 11.12
C SER A 218 -17.42 -34.79 9.80
N ASP A 219 -18.47 -35.60 9.73
CA ASP A 219 -19.34 -35.75 8.55
C ASP A 219 -18.55 -36.01 7.24
N GLY A 220 -17.65 -36.99 7.27
CA GLY A 220 -16.84 -37.34 6.10
C GLY A 220 -15.88 -36.25 5.63
N GLY A 221 -15.65 -35.21 6.45
CA GLY A 221 -14.79 -34.06 6.13
C GLY A 221 -15.54 -32.75 5.91
N ASN A 222 -16.88 -32.77 5.94
CA ASN A 222 -17.70 -31.60 5.61
C ASN A 222 -17.84 -30.59 6.75
N ILE A 223 -17.53 -31.00 7.98
CA ILE A 223 -17.69 -30.19 9.18
C ILE A 223 -16.37 -30.09 9.92
N VAL A 224 -15.88 -28.86 10.11
CA VAL A 224 -14.70 -28.51 10.89
C VAL A 224 -15.14 -27.87 12.20
N THR A 225 -14.80 -28.47 13.34
CA THR A 225 -15.04 -27.90 14.66
C THR A 225 -13.78 -27.23 15.17
N LEU A 226 -13.92 -25.97 15.62
CA LEU A 226 -12.84 -25.17 16.16
C LEU A 226 -12.74 -25.32 17.68
N SER A 227 -11.58 -24.95 18.24
CA SER A 227 -11.27 -25.10 19.67
C SER A 227 -12.13 -24.25 20.61
N ASP A 228 -12.85 -23.26 20.08
CA ASP A 228 -13.80 -22.43 20.82
C ASP A 228 -15.27 -22.88 20.66
N GLY A 229 -15.49 -24.01 19.97
CA GLY A 229 -16.82 -24.58 19.73
C GLY A 229 -17.52 -24.08 18.47
N ARG A 230 -16.95 -23.12 17.71
CA ARG A 230 -17.48 -22.75 16.39
C ARG A 230 -17.43 -23.94 15.44
N VAL A 231 -18.43 -24.04 14.56
CA VAL A 231 -18.57 -25.13 13.60
C VAL A 231 -18.63 -24.53 12.20
N LEU A 232 -17.70 -24.94 11.34
CA LEU A 232 -17.58 -24.44 9.97
C LEU A 232 -17.92 -25.56 8.98
N ALA A 233 -18.78 -25.24 8.00
CA ALA A 233 -18.98 -26.10 6.85
C ALA A 233 -17.84 -25.95 5.84
N SER A 234 -17.37 -27.05 5.27
CA SER A 234 -16.19 -27.08 4.40
C SER A 234 -16.33 -28.15 3.33
N ASP A 235 -16.22 -27.78 2.06
CA ASP A 235 -16.17 -28.76 0.97
C ASP A 235 -14.72 -29.19 0.70
N LEU A 236 -13.74 -28.33 1.02
CA LEU A 236 -12.30 -28.58 0.94
C LEU A 236 -11.59 -28.03 2.19
N THR A 237 -10.79 -28.83 2.88
CA THR A 237 -9.93 -28.32 3.97
C THR A 237 -8.46 -28.46 3.63
N LEU A 238 -7.70 -27.36 3.77
CA LEU A 238 -6.25 -27.36 3.63
C LEU A 238 -5.58 -27.15 4.98
N LEU A 239 -4.62 -28.02 5.33
CA LEU A 239 -3.81 -27.92 6.53
C LEU A 239 -2.41 -27.37 6.18
N SER A 240 -2.13 -26.17 6.67
CA SER A 240 -0.91 -25.38 6.44
C SER A 240 -0.31 -24.88 7.77
N ILE A 241 -0.22 -25.77 8.75
CA ILE A 241 0.15 -25.46 10.14
C ILE A 241 1.65 -25.64 10.43
N GLY A 242 2.48 -25.45 9.40
CA GLY A 242 3.94 -25.53 9.48
C GLY A 242 4.54 -26.86 9.06
N VAL A 243 5.86 -26.97 9.18
CA VAL A 243 6.66 -28.08 8.67
C VAL A 243 7.64 -28.59 9.71
N ARG A 244 8.09 -29.84 9.55
CA ARG A 244 9.15 -30.46 10.36
C ARG A 244 10.31 -30.93 9.48
N PRO A 245 11.56 -30.80 9.94
CA PRO A 245 12.73 -31.26 9.19
C PRO A 245 12.71 -32.79 9.03
N ASN A 246 13.07 -33.27 7.84
CA ASN A 246 13.17 -34.70 7.53
C ASN A 246 14.51 -35.27 7.98
N SER A 247 14.77 -35.23 9.29
CA SER A 247 16.06 -35.56 9.89
C SER A 247 16.17 -36.98 10.44
N VAL A 248 15.18 -37.85 10.20
CA VAL A 248 15.15 -39.23 10.70
C VAL A 248 16.42 -40.00 10.32
N LEU A 249 16.86 -39.90 9.05
CA LEU A 249 18.11 -40.53 8.59
C LEU A 249 19.33 -40.08 9.39
N ALA A 250 19.42 -38.79 9.69
CA ALA A 250 20.53 -38.24 10.47
C ALA A 250 20.45 -38.67 11.94
N LYS A 251 19.24 -38.68 12.51
CA LYS A 251 18.98 -39.14 13.88
C LYS A 251 19.41 -40.60 14.06
N ASP A 252 18.96 -41.47 13.18
CA ASP A 252 19.19 -42.92 13.27
C ASP A 252 20.65 -43.27 12.98
N ALA A 253 21.34 -42.45 12.18
CA ALA A 253 22.79 -42.51 11.97
C ALA A 253 23.62 -41.90 13.12
N GLY A 254 22.98 -41.41 14.19
CA GLY A 254 23.65 -40.82 15.34
C GLY A 254 24.35 -39.49 15.06
N LEU A 255 23.89 -38.72 14.06
CA LEU A 255 24.36 -37.35 13.82
C LEU A 255 23.71 -36.37 14.80
N ALA A 256 24.44 -35.33 15.19
CA ALA A 256 23.89 -34.34 16.11
C ALA A 256 22.70 -33.58 15.50
N LEU A 257 21.67 -33.41 16.31
CA LEU A 257 20.50 -32.60 15.99
C LEU A 257 20.38 -31.45 16.97
N GLY A 258 19.87 -30.33 16.48
CA GLY A 258 19.41 -29.22 17.31
C GLY A 258 18.14 -29.56 18.09
N PRO A 259 17.72 -28.68 19.03
CA PRO A 259 16.59 -28.94 19.93
C PRO A 259 15.25 -29.13 19.21
N ARG A 260 15.11 -28.59 17.99
CA ARG A 260 13.91 -28.72 17.15
C ARG A 260 14.04 -29.85 16.10
N GLY A 261 14.99 -30.76 16.28
CA GLY A 261 15.21 -31.90 15.39
C GLY A 261 15.84 -31.56 14.04
N HIS A 262 16.38 -30.36 13.85
CA HIS A 262 17.13 -30.02 12.63
C HIS A 262 18.55 -30.57 12.73
N ILE A 263 19.18 -30.91 11.61
CA ILE A 263 20.56 -31.40 11.59
C ILE A 263 21.49 -30.25 11.96
N ALA A 264 22.33 -30.47 12.99
CA ALA A 264 23.33 -29.50 13.40
C ALA A 264 24.52 -29.53 12.44
N VAL A 265 24.87 -28.36 11.89
CA VAL A 265 26.01 -28.21 10.98
C VAL A 265 26.95 -27.10 11.42
N ASN A 266 28.22 -27.22 11.03
CA ASN A 266 29.20 -26.15 11.13
C ASN A 266 29.08 -25.17 9.93
N GLU A 267 29.93 -24.15 9.89
CA GLU A 267 29.92 -23.14 8.83
C GLU A 267 30.27 -23.71 7.45
N ALA A 268 30.91 -24.88 7.37
CA ALA A 268 31.18 -25.59 6.12
C ALA A 268 29.99 -26.42 5.62
N MET A 269 28.84 -26.39 6.32
CA MET A 269 27.67 -27.25 6.13
C MET A 269 27.93 -28.73 6.44
N GLN A 270 28.99 -29.03 7.20
CA GLN A 270 29.36 -30.38 7.60
C GLN A 270 28.63 -30.76 8.90
N THR A 271 28.22 -32.02 9.00
CA THR A 271 27.59 -32.58 10.21
C THR A 271 28.66 -32.97 11.25
N THR A 272 28.28 -33.69 12.30
CA THR A 272 29.25 -34.29 13.24
C THR A 272 30.11 -35.39 12.62
N ASP A 273 29.73 -35.89 11.43
CA ASP A 273 30.56 -36.78 10.65
C ASP A 273 31.30 -35.99 9.55
N PRO A 274 32.62 -36.11 9.41
CA PRO A 274 33.39 -35.32 8.46
C PRO A 274 33.10 -35.63 6.99
N ASP A 275 32.49 -36.79 6.71
CA ASP A 275 32.15 -37.23 5.36
C ASP A 275 30.66 -37.02 5.01
N ILE A 276 29.86 -36.50 5.97
CA ILE A 276 28.44 -36.20 5.78
C ILE A 276 28.18 -34.71 5.95
N TYR A 277 27.56 -34.14 4.93
CA TYR A 277 27.12 -32.74 4.88
C TYR A 277 25.60 -32.68 4.84
N ALA A 278 25.03 -31.54 5.25
CA ALA A 278 23.59 -31.33 5.16
C ALA A 278 23.26 -29.90 4.74
N VAL A 279 22.21 -29.73 3.94
CA VAL A 279 21.77 -28.43 3.39
C VAL A 279 20.24 -28.36 3.26
N GLY A 280 19.70 -27.16 3.16
CA GLY A 280 18.27 -26.89 2.97
C GLY A 280 17.47 -26.92 4.28
N ASP A 281 16.16 -27.14 4.17
CA ASP A 281 15.21 -26.99 5.28
C ASP A 281 15.46 -27.97 6.44
N VAL A 282 16.27 -29.01 6.23
CA VAL A 282 16.59 -30.01 7.25
C VAL A 282 17.63 -29.52 8.27
N VAL A 283 18.38 -28.45 7.99
CA VAL A 283 19.48 -27.98 8.85
C VAL A 283 19.10 -26.80 9.74
N GLU A 284 19.80 -26.66 10.86
CA GLU A 284 19.89 -25.40 11.59
C GLU A 284 21.18 -24.65 11.22
N VAL A 285 21.09 -23.33 11.09
CA VAL A 285 22.18 -22.45 10.67
C VAL A 285 22.36 -21.30 11.65
N ASN A 286 23.45 -20.54 11.49
CA ASN A 286 23.68 -19.34 12.30
C ASN A 286 22.72 -18.22 11.89
N GLU A 287 22.26 -17.46 12.88
CA GLU A 287 21.62 -16.16 12.68
C GLU A 287 22.73 -15.09 12.77
N PRO A 288 23.04 -14.34 11.69
CA PRO A 288 24.26 -13.52 11.65
C PRO A 288 24.16 -12.15 12.33
N ILE A 289 22.97 -11.66 12.67
CA ILE A 289 22.76 -10.31 13.19
C ILE A 289 23.18 -10.24 14.66
N LEU A 290 22.51 -11.01 15.52
CA LEU A 290 22.75 -11.09 16.96
C LEU A 290 23.35 -12.44 17.39
N GLY A 291 23.48 -13.40 16.48
CA GLY A 291 24.01 -14.72 16.80
C GLY A 291 22.96 -15.70 17.31
N GLY A 292 23.41 -16.94 17.46
CA GLY A 292 22.58 -18.09 17.84
C GLY A 292 22.21 -18.95 16.64
N ARG A 293 21.42 -20.01 16.92
CA ARG A 293 20.96 -20.96 15.91
C ARG A 293 19.52 -20.64 15.48
N THR A 294 19.25 -20.77 14.20
CA THR A 294 17.93 -20.61 13.60
C THR A 294 17.69 -21.68 12.54
N ALA A 295 16.43 -21.89 12.17
CA ALA A 295 16.05 -22.73 11.06
C ALA A 295 14.96 -22.01 10.28
N ILE A 296 15.22 -21.82 8.98
CA ILE A 296 14.42 -20.97 8.10
C ILE A 296 14.24 -21.73 6.79
N PRO A 297 13.09 -22.42 6.60
CA PRO A 297 12.84 -23.26 5.44
C PRO A 297 12.49 -22.41 4.22
N LEU A 298 13.51 -21.92 3.50
CA LEU A 298 13.36 -21.06 2.34
C LEU A 298 14.26 -21.54 1.20
N ALA A 299 13.73 -21.47 -0.03
CA ALA A 299 14.43 -21.96 -1.23
C ALA A 299 15.74 -21.22 -1.51
N GLY A 300 15.79 -19.90 -1.28
CA GLY A 300 17.00 -19.09 -1.49
C GLY A 300 18.21 -19.58 -0.67
N PRO A 301 18.08 -19.68 0.67
CA PRO A 301 19.06 -20.34 1.53
C PRO A 301 19.45 -21.75 1.07
N ALA A 302 18.47 -22.63 0.77
CA ALA A 302 18.74 -24.00 0.35
C ALA A 302 19.61 -24.08 -0.92
N ASN A 303 19.31 -23.28 -1.95
CA ASN A 303 20.11 -23.20 -3.17
C ASN A 303 21.53 -22.67 -2.90
N LYS A 304 21.66 -21.61 -2.09
CA LYS A 304 22.98 -21.05 -1.73
C LYS A 304 23.83 -22.08 -0.97
N GLN A 305 23.25 -22.74 0.02
CA GLN A 305 23.93 -23.80 0.80
C GLN A 305 24.37 -24.96 -0.09
N GLY A 306 23.47 -25.47 -0.95
CA GLY A 306 23.79 -26.52 -1.93
C GLY A 306 24.91 -26.13 -2.90
N ARG A 307 25.03 -24.85 -3.25
CA ARG A 307 26.15 -24.36 -4.05
C ARG A 307 27.47 -24.31 -3.26
N PHE A 308 27.45 -23.75 -2.05
CA PHE A 308 28.65 -23.52 -1.24
C PHE A 308 29.26 -24.81 -0.71
N VAL A 309 28.42 -25.79 -0.33
CA VAL A 309 28.91 -27.07 0.20
C VAL A 309 29.84 -27.80 -0.76
N CYS A 310 29.69 -27.60 -2.08
CA CYS A 310 30.55 -28.26 -3.08
C CYS A 310 32.02 -27.87 -2.96
N ALA A 311 32.34 -26.60 -2.65
CA ALA A 311 33.72 -26.18 -2.46
C ALA A 311 34.32 -26.87 -1.22
N ASN A 312 33.56 -26.93 -0.13
CA ASN A 312 33.99 -27.57 1.12
C ASN A 312 34.19 -29.09 0.98
N ILE A 313 33.45 -29.74 0.08
CA ILE A 313 33.62 -31.16 -0.24
C ILE A 313 34.90 -31.42 -1.06
N LEU A 314 35.26 -30.52 -1.97
CA LEU A 314 36.38 -30.70 -2.91
C LEU A 314 37.73 -30.16 -2.39
N GLU A 315 37.70 -29.07 -1.64
CA GLU A 315 38.88 -28.31 -1.23
C GLU A 315 39.04 -28.30 0.30
N GLU A 316 39.58 -29.38 0.87
CA GLU A 316 39.81 -29.51 2.33
C GLU A 316 40.74 -28.43 2.92
N LYS A 317 41.42 -27.63 2.08
CA LYS A 317 42.44 -26.65 2.50
C LYS A 317 41.90 -25.24 2.72
N THR A 318 40.73 -24.90 2.18
CA THR A 318 40.12 -23.57 2.32
C THR A 318 38.61 -23.69 2.44
N VAL A 319 38.11 -23.56 3.68
CA VAL A 319 36.66 -23.56 3.96
C VAL A 319 36.03 -22.30 3.38
N GLU A 320 34.97 -22.47 2.58
CA GLU A 320 34.06 -21.41 2.17
C GLU A 320 32.86 -21.40 3.14
N PRO A 321 32.84 -20.50 4.14
CA PRO A 321 31.85 -20.54 5.21
C PRO A 321 30.49 -20.00 4.75
N TYR A 322 29.43 -20.72 5.11
CA TYR A 322 28.07 -20.21 5.06
C TYR A 322 27.83 -19.28 6.25
N ARG A 323 27.70 -17.97 5.96
CA ARG A 323 27.58 -16.91 6.97
C ARG A 323 26.26 -16.92 7.75
N GLY A 324 25.34 -17.84 7.47
CA GLY A 324 24.03 -17.91 8.10
C GLY A 324 22.89 -17.31 7.27
N THR A 325 21.71 -17.25 7.88
CA THR A 325 20.46 -16.85 7.21
C THR A 325 19.77 -15.74 8.00
N VAL A 326 19.42 -14.65 7.31
CA VAL A 326 18.66 -13.51 7.87
C VAL A 326 17.15 -13.59 7.61
N GLY A 327 16.68 -14.61 6.89
CA GLY A 327 15.25 -14.85 6.70
C GLY A 327 14.53 -13.84 5.81
N THR A 328 15.20 -13.28 4.81
CA THR A 328 14.54 -12.48 3.77
C THR A 328 13.43 -13.29 3.11
N SER A 329 12.20 -12.80 3.19
CA SER A 329 11.01 -13.46 2.67
C SER A 329 10.05 -12.43 2.06
N VAL A 330 9.26 -12.88 1.09
CA VAL A 330 8.25 -12.08 0.40
C VAL A 330 7.06 -12.96 0.04
N ALA A 331 5.86 -12.41 0.13
CA ALA A 331 4.61 -13.07 -0.19
C ALA A 331 3.69 -12.11 -0.95
N LYS A 332 2.92 -12.66 -1.88
CA LYS A 332 1.76 -11.96 -2.46
C LYS A 332 0.56 -12.24 -1.57
N VAL A 333 -0.19 -11.19 -1.25
CA VAL A 333 -1.41 -11.21 -0.45
C VAL A 333 -2.47 -10.42 -1.21
N PHE A 334 -3.16 -11.11 -2.12
CA PHE A 334 -4.02 -10.52 -3.14
C PHE A 334 -3.27 -9.42 -3.91
N ASP A 335 -3.76 -8.18 -3.86
CA ASP A 335 -3.10 -7.05 -4.52
C ASP A 335 -1.82 -6.56 -3.81
N MET A 336 -1.57 -6.98 -2.57
CA MET A 336 -0.43 -6.51 -1.79
C MET A 336 0.76 -7.46 -1.88
N THR A 337 1.94 -6.90 -1.68
CA THR A 337 3.17 -7.61 -1.36
C THR A 337 3.51 -7.39 0.11
N ALA A 338 3.82 -8.47 0.82
CA ALA A 338 4.33 -8.44 2.18
C ALA A 338 5.75 -8.99 2.20
N ALA A 339 6.73 -8.21 2.66
CA ALA A 339 8.12 -8.64 2.74
C ALA A 339 8.76 -8.38 4.11
N SER A 340 9.64 -9.27 4.53
CA SER A 340 10.39 -9.14 5.79
C SER A 340 11.84 -9.60 5.66
N VAL A 341 12.72 -9.05 6.49
CA VAL A 341 14.11 -9.48 6.62
C VAL A 341 14.61 -9.24 8.05
N GLY A 342 15.50 -10.10 8.53
CA GLY A 342 16.11 -9.98 9.84
C GLY A 342 15.16 -10.38 10.96
N MET A 343 15.29 -9.73 12.11
CA MET A 343 14.47 -10.01 13.28
C MET A 343 13.22 -9.13 13.34
N ASN A 344 12.11 -9.72 13.75
CA ASN A 344 10.91 -9.00 14.17
C ASN A 344 10.94 -8.68 15.67
N GLU A 345 9.98 -7.88 16.11
CA GLU A 345 9.96 -7.43 17.50
C GLU A 345 9.76 -8.58 18.49
N LYS A 346 8.90 -9.55 18.16
CA LYS A 346 8.66 -10.75 18.97
C LYS A 346 9.96 -11.54 19.23
N GLN A 347 10.81 -11.69 18.21
CA GLN A 347 12.10 -12.38 18.34
C GLN A 347 13.10 -11.59 19.20
N LEU A 348 13.11 -10.26 19.09
CA LEU A 348 13.97 -9.41 19.93
C LEU A 348 13.55 -9.50 21.41
N LYS A 349 12.24 -9.40 21.68
CA LYS A 349 11.65 -9.57 23.02
C LYS A 349 11.96 -10.97 23.59
N GLN A 350 11.85 -12.04 22.78
CA GLN A 350 12.21 -13.41 23.19
C GLN A 350 13.70 -13.58 23.53
N LYS A 351 14.58 -12.80 22.91
CA LYS A 351 16.01 -12.73 23.24
C LYS A 351 16.32 -11.86 24.47
N GLY A 352 15.29 -11.31 25.13
CA GLY A 352 15.43 -10.49 26.33
C GLY A 352 15.78 -9.03 26.07
N LEU A 353 15.67 -8.55 24.82
CA LEU A 353 15.90 -7.15 24.49
C LEU A 353 14.66 -6.32 24.78
N VAL A 354 14.86 -5.10 25.26
CA VAL A 354 13.79 -4.19 25.69
C VAL A 354 13.66 -3.01 24.71
N TYR A 355 12.44 -2.77 24.23
CA TYR A 355 12.12 -1.60 23.41
C TYR A 355 12.44 -0.30 24.16
N GLY A 356 13.00 0.68 23.46
CA GLY A 356 13.38 1.96 24.05
C GLY A 356 14.70 1.93 24.84
N GLN A 357 15.32 0.75 25.02
CA GLN A 357 16.60 0.59 25.72
C GLN A 357 17.65 -0.11 24.83
N ASP A 358 17.33 -1.31 24.35
CA ASP A 358 18.25 -2.13 23.55
C ASP A 358 18.01 -1.97 22.05
N TYR A 359 16.73 -1.83 21.68
CA TYR A 359 16.31 -1.63 20.30
C TYR A 359 15.18 -0.60 20.21
N PHE A 360 15.02 -0.07 19.01
CA PHE A 360 14.01 0.89 18.61
C PHE A 360 13.48 0.48 17.24
N TYR A 361 12.39 1.11 16.81
CA TYR A 361 11.95 1.01 15.43
C TYR A 361 11.35 2.31 14.93
N SER A 362 11.46 2.53 13.62
CA SER A 362 10.72 3.57 12.90
C SER A 362 9.64 2.92 12.06
N LEU A 363 8.49 3.59 11.95
CA LEU A 363 7.36 3.16 11.13
C LEU A 363 6.93 4.34 10.26
N ILE A 364 7.08 4.19 8.94
CA ILE A 364 6.76 5.24 7.96
C ILE A 364 5.80 4.71 6.90
N HIS A 365 5.06 5.61 6.27
CA HIS A 365 4.11 5.30 5.19
C HIS A 365 4.51 5.99 3.87
N PRO A 366 5.62 5.57 3.21
CA PRO A 366 6.08 6.16 1.97
C PRO A 366 5.25 5.68 0.76
N MET A 367 5.34 6.41 -0.35
CA MET A 367 4.85 5.94 -1.65
C MET A 367 5.95 5.15 -2.37
N ASN A 368 5.58 4.21 -3.24
CA ASN A 368 6.50 3.42 -4.07
C ASN A 368 7.36 4.30 -5.01
N HIS A 369 6.82 5.42 -5.48
CA HIS A 369 7.52 6.47 -6.23
C HIS A 369 6.88 7.85 -5.99
N VAL A 370 7.41 8.90 -6.63
CA VAL A 370 6.86 10.27 -6.50
C VAL A 370 5.38 10.34 -6.87
N THR A 371 4.62 11.12 -6.12
CA THR A 371 3.15 11.21 -6.22
C THR A 371 2.64 11.95 -7.44
N TYR A 372 3.45 12.84 -8.03
CA TYR A 372 3.09 13.55 -9.27
C TYR A 372 3.21 12.67 -10.52
N TYR A 373 3.76 11.46 -10.40
CA TYR A 373 3.80 10.48 -11.48
C TYR A 373 2.64 9.48 -11.30
N PRO A 374 1.90 9.13 -12.37
CA PRO A 374 0.75 8.23 -12.28
C PRO A 374 1.10 6.86 -11.71
N GLY A 375 0.18 6.26 -10.95
CA GLY A 375 0.33 4.89 -10.42
C GLY A 375 1.09 4.78 -9.10
N ALA A 376 1.35 5.90 -8.41
CA ALA A 376 2.01 5.85 -7.12
C ALA A 376 1.10 5.20 -6.07
N THR A 377 1.57 4.15 -5.42
CA THR A 377 0.85 3.39 -4.38
C THR A 377 1.56 3.47 -3.04
N PRO A 378 0.83 3.41 -1.91
CA PRO A 378 1.41 3.47 -0.59
C PRO A 378 2.08 2.15 -0.20
N MET A 379 3.10 2.29 0.64
CA MET A 379 3.73 1.21 1.39
C MET A 379 3.78 1.61 2.87
N VAL A 380 3.82 0.63 3.76
CA VAL A 380 4.16 0.80 5.17
C VAL A 380 5.49 0.10 5.41
N PHE A 381 6.45 0.81 6.00
CA PHE A 381 7.80 0.34 6.20
C PHE A 381 8.17 0.49 7.69
N LYS A 382 8.31 -0.66 8.36
CA LYS A 382 8.87 -0.81 9.69
C LYS A 382 10.35 -1.18 9.62
N LEU A 383 11.21 -0.43 10.29
CA LEU A 383 12.65 -0.68 10.38
C LEU A 383 13.03 -0.82 11.87
N LEU A 384 13.55 -1.99 12.26
CA LEU A 384 14.04 -2.27 13.61
C LEU A 384 15.55 -2.10 13.67
N PHE A 385 16.05 -1.43 14.70
CA PHE A 385 17.47 -1.12 14.85
C PHE A 385 17.90 -1.07 16.32
N SER A 386 19.16 -1.39 16.58
CA SER A 386 19.76 -1.31 17.92
C SER A 386 20.04 0.14 18.34
N LYS A 387 20.30 0.35 19.64
CA LYS A 387 20.76 1.65 20.17
C LYS A 387 22.02 2.22 19.49
N ASP A 388 22.89 1.35 18.98
CA ASP A 388 24.12 1.75 18.26
C ASP A 388 23.86 1.97 16.75
N GLY A 389 22.61 1.82 16.31
CA GLY A 389 22.18 2.04 14.94
C GLY A 389 22.33 0.85 14.01
N LEU A 390 22.83 -0.31 14.46
CA LEU A 390 22.84 -1.54 13.66
C LEU A 390 21.40 -1.90 13.24
N VAL A 391 21.19 -2.18 11.94
CA VAL A 391 19.89 -2.64 11.43
C VAL A 391 19.65 -4.08 11.88
N LEU A 392 18.53 -4.31 12.57
CA LEU A 392 18.16 -5.61 13.13
C LEU A 392 17.15 -6.35 12.26
N GLY A 393 16.28 -5.61 11.57
CA GLY A 393 15.29 -6.17 10.66
C GLY A 393 14.40 -5.10 10.04
N ALA A 394 13.62 -5.50 9.05
CA ALA A 394 12.61 -4.66 8.43
C ALA A 394 11.41 -5.48 7.97
N GLN A 395 10.26 -4.82 7.92
CA GLN A 395 9.02 -5.35 7.39
C GLN A 395 8.38 -4.27 6.52
N ILE A 396 7.90 -4.66 5.35
CA ILE A 396 7.28 -3.76 4.39
C ILE A 396 6.02 -4.43 3.83
N VAL A 397 4.90 -3.73 3.84
CA VAL A 397 3.66 -4.13 3.17
C VAL A 397 3.19 -3.02 2.25
N GLY A 398 2.62 -3.34 1.10
CA GLY A 398 2.14 -2.35 0.13
C GLY A 398 1.85 -2.98 -1.22
N TYR A 399 1.46 -2.19 -2.21
CA TYR A 399 1.01 -2.73 -3.50
C TYR A 399 2.13 -2.91 -4.52
N ASP A 400 3.13 -2.03 -4.50
CA ASP A 400 4.23 -2.05 -5.46
C ASP A 400 5.55 -1.56 -4.83
N GLY A 401 6.67 -2.02 -5.38
CA GLY A 401 8.02 -1.61 -5.01
C GLY A 401 8.49 -2.06 -3.63
N VAL A 402 7.75 -2.96 -2.97
CA VAL A 402 8.04 -3.54 -1.65
C VAL A 402 9.29 -4.43 -1.70
N ASP A 403 9.33 -5.33 -2.67
CA ASP A 403 10.44 -6.26 -2.97
C ASP A 403 11.78 -5.53 -3.15
N LYS A 404 11.79 -4.43 -3.93
CA LYS A 404 12.98 -3.62 -4.14
C LYS A 404 13.54 -3.08 -2.83
N ARG A 405 12.69 -2.60 -1.92
CA ARG A 405 13.17 -1.98 -0.67
C ARG A 405 13.61 -3.02 0.33
N ILE A 406 12.93 -4.17 0.40
CA ILE A 406 13.37 -5.24 1.29
C ILE A 406 14.75 -5.78 0.86
N ASP A 407 15.01 -5.87 -0.44
CA ASP A 407 16.30 -6.34 -0.98
C ASP A 407 17.44 -5.36 -0.66
N VAL A 408 17.18 -4.06 -0.71
CA VAL A 408 18.14 -3.03 -0.28
C VAL A 408 18.48 -3.18 1.20
N VAL A 409 17.47 -3.36 2.07
CA VAL A 409 17.69 -3.55 3.51
C VAL A 409 18.40 -4.89 3.78
N ALA A 410 18.02 -5.96 3.10
CA ALA A 410 18.66 -7.27 3.21
C ALA A 410 20.15 -7.19 2.85
N THR A 411 20.48 -6.41 1.81
CA THR A 411 21.85 -6.13 1.41
C THR A 411 22.61 -5.35 2.48
N ALA A 412 22.00 -4.32 3.06
CA ALA A 412 22.61 -3.57 4.15
C ALA A 412 22.88 -4.46 5.38
N ILE A 413 21.91 -5.28 5.80
CA ILE A 413 22.06 -6.24 6.90
C ILE A 413 23.20 -7.23 6.61
N HIS A 414 23.33 -7.72 5.37
CA HIS A 414 24.41 -8.62 4.96
C HIS A 414 25.81 -8.03 5.24
N PHE A 415 25.97 -6.72 5.07
CA PHE A 415 27.21 -5.99 5.36
C PHE A 415 27.26 -5.39 6.77
N ARG A 416 26.36 -5.80 7.68
CA ARG A 416 26.19 -5.24 9.03
C ARG A 416 26.00 -3.72 9.03
N GLY A 417 25.27 -3.22 8.03
CA GLY A 417 24.96 -1.81 7.87
C GLY A 417 24.10 -1.24 9.00
N THR A 418 24.21 0.07 9.18
CA THR A 418 23.52 0.87 10.18
C THR A 418 22.40 1.71 9.56
N VAL A 419 21.52 2.27 10.39
CA VAL A 419 20.49 3.21 9.95
C VAL A 419 21.07 4.45 9.26
N ARG A 420 22.31 4.83 9.62
CA ARG A 420 23.06 5.90 8.96
C ARG A 420 23.47 5.51 7.54
N ASP A 421 23.90 4.27 7.34
CA ASP A 421 24.23 3.79 6.00
C ASP A 421 22.99 3.83 5.11
N LEU A 422 21.83 3.38 5.61
CA LEU A 422 20.55 3.48 4.89
C LEU A 422 20.17 4.93 4.54
N ALA A 423 20.38 5.87 5.47
CA ALA A 423 20.14 7.29 5.24
C ALA A 423 21.04 7.91 4.15
N GLN A 424 22.22 7.32 3.90
CA GLN A 424 23.21 7.81 2.94
C GLN A 424 23.22 7.09 1.59
N LEU A 425 22.45 6.01 1.43
CA LEU A 425 22.39 5.26 0.19
C LEU A 425 21.97 6.14 -1.00
N GLU A 426 22.77 6.12 -2.06
CA GLU A 426 22.43 6.70 -3.37
C GLU A 426 21.72 5.62 -4.20
N LEU A 427 20.39 5.71 -4.27
CA LEU A 427 19.56 4.76 -5.02
C LEU A 427 19.11 5.36 -6.35
N ALA A 428 18.84 4.50 -7.33
CA ALA A 428 18.40 4.92 -8.66
C ALA A 428 17.05 5.67 -8.59
N TYR A 429 17.02 6.89 -9.13
CA TYR A 429 15.84 7.73 -9.16
C TYR A 429 15.49 8.23 -10.56
N ALA A 430 14.26 7.93 -10.96
CA ALA A 430 13.47 8.71 -11.91
C ALA A 430 11.99 8.62 -11.46
N PRO A 431 11.11 9.54 -11.88
CA PRO A 431 9.72 9.59 -11.43
C PRO A 431 8.93 8.26 -11.46
N PRO A 432 9.07 7.38 -12.47
CA PRO A 432 8.34 6.12 -12.51
C PRO A 432 8.79 5.07 -11.48
N TYR A 433 9.96 5.25 -10.86
CA TYR A 433 10.62 4.18 -10.11
C TYR A 433 10.84 4.51 -8.64
N GLY A 434 10.90 5.78 -8.26
CA GLY A 434 11.23 6.15 -6.90
C GLY A 434 11.04 7.63 -6.63
N ALA A 435 11.71 8.11 -5.60
CA ALA A 435 11.76 9.51 -5.21
C ALA A 435 13.21 9.96 -5.01
N ALA A 436 13.45 11.27 -5.04
CA ALA A 436 14.78 11.84 -4.80
C ALA A 436 15.37 11.43 -3.45
N LYS A 437 14.51 11.09 -2.49
CA LYS A 437 14.84 10.38 -1.26
C LYS A 437 13.96 9.13 -1.25
N ASP A 438 14.56 7.96 -1.38
CA ASP A 438 13.81 6.71 -1.39
C ASP A 438 13.18 6.45 -0.01
N ALA A 439 12.16 5.58 0.02
CA ALA A 439 11.59 5.04 1.24
C ALA A 439 12.67 4.50 2.21
N VAL A 440 13.73 3.85 1.70
CA VAL A 440 14.87 3.39 2.51
C VAL A 440 15.62 4.55 3.17
N ASN A 441 15.85 5.65 2.43
CA ASN A 441 16.50 6.83 3.01
C ASN A 441 15.61 7.46 4.09
N PHE A 442 14.30 7.56 3.84
CA PHE A 442 13.34 8.10 4.82
C PHE A 442 13.27 7.26 6.09
N ALA A 443 13.29 5.93 5.99
CA ALA A 443 13.35 5.06 7.15
C ALA A 443 14.65 5.28 7.95
N GLY A 444 15.79 5.43 7.25
CA GLY A 444 17.07 5.80 7.85
C GLY A 444 17.01 7.16 8.57
N PHE A 445 16.44 8.20 7.94
CA PHE A 445 16.30 9.52 8.58
C PHE A 445 15.39 9.49 9.81
N ALA A 446 14.27 8.78 9.74
CA ALA A 446 13.35 8.62 10.88
C ALA A 446 14.06 7.92 12.05
N ALA A 447 14.78 6.83 11.77
CA ALA A 447 15.56 6.12 12.76
C ALA A 447 16.69 6.97 13.37
N GLU A 448 17.43 7.74 12.56
CA GLU A 448 18.46 8.66 13.07
C GLU A 448 17.86 9.72 13.99
N ASN A 449 16.67 10.25 13.68
CA ASN A 449 16.03 11.24 14.52
C ASN A 449 15.64 10.67 15.90
N ILE A 450 15.23 9.41 15.94
CA ILE A 450 14.96 8.68 17.20
C ILE A 450 16.25 8.52 18.00
N LEU A 451 17.32 8.01 17.39
CA LEU A 451 18.61 7.81 18.08
C LEU A 451 19.24 9.12 18.59
N LYS A 452 19.00 10.24 17.90
CA LYS A 452 19.48 11.57 18.29
C LYS A 452 18.58 12.25 19.34
N GLY A 453 17.47 11.63 19.75
CA GLY A 453 16.49 12.24 20.66
C GLY A 453 15.81 13.49 20.09
N LEU A 454 15.74 13.61 18.76
CA LEU A 454 15.05 14.73 18.12
C LEU A 454 13.52 14.54 18.14
N THR A 455 13.08 13.29 18.17
CA THR A 455 11.68 12.85 18.29
C THR A 455 11.59 11.80 19.38
N ASP A 456 10.50 11.83 20.15
CA ASP A 456 10.13 10.84 21.15
C ASP A 456 8.82 10.20 20.69
N PRO A 457 8.88 9.24 19.75
CA PRO A 457 7.68 8.61 19.22
C PRO A 457 7.00 7.76 20.30
N ILE A 458 5.68 7.81 20.34
CA ILE A 458 4.84 6.95 21.19
C ILE A 458 4.17 5.92 20.28
N THR A 459 4.39 4.66 20.58
CA THR A 459 3.73 3.54 19.90
C THR A 459 2.27 3.43 20.33
N VAL A 460 1.43 2.80 19.51
CA VAL A 460 0.02 2.54 19.87
C VAL A 460 -0.06 1.68 21.16
N GLU A 461 0.83 0.70 21.32
CA GLU A 461 0.90 -0.13 22.52
C GLU A 461 1.23 0.69 23.78
N GLU A 462 2.15 1.65 23.69
CA GLU A 462 2.49 2.54 24.82
C GLU A 462 1.35 3.50 25.16
N TYR A 463 0.67 4.06 24.15
CA TYR A 463 -0.50 4.91 24.38
C TYR A 463 -1.61 4.14 25.10
N LEU A 464 -1.93 2.93 24.66
CA LEU A 464 -3.00 2.12 25.24
C LEU A 464 -2.74 1.71 26.71
N LYS A 465 -1.48 1.72 27.16
CA LYS A 465 -1.12 1.43 28.57
C LYS A 465 -1.41 2.60 29.51
N ASP A 466 -1.35 3.84 29.03
CA ASP A 466 -1.57 5.05 29.82
C ASP A 466 -2.18 6.17 28.97
N PRO A 467 -3.45 6.06 28.55
CA PRO A 467 -4.08 7.06 27.68
C PRO A 467 -4.22 8.43 28.34
N ASP A 468 -4.48 8.46 29.65
CA ASP A 468 -4.73 9.68 30.42
C ASP A 468 -3.48 10.58 30.55
N ARG A 469 -2.30 10.05 30.27
CA ARG A 469 -1.04 10.81 30.23
C ARG A 469 -1.01 11.86 29.12
N PHE A 470 -1.78 11.69 28.06
CA PHE A 470 -1.62 12.48 26.84
C PHE A 470 -2.88 13.29 26.50
N THR A 471 -2.66 14.52 26.05
CA THR A 471 -3.69 15.30 25.35
C THR A 471 -3.45 15.18 23.85
N TRP A 472 -4.44 14.69 23.12
CA TRP A 472 -4.39 14.60 21.67
C TRP A 472 -4.27 15.98 21.02
N LEU A 473 -3.33 16.12 20.08
CA LEU A 473 -3.18 17.30 19.23
C LEU A 473 -3.21 16.87 17.76
N ASP A 474 -4.36 17.06 17.13
CA ASP A 474 -4.57 16.78 15.71
C ASP A 474 -4.04 17.95 14.88
N ILE A 475 -3.01 17.67 14.09
CA ILE A 475 -2.33 18.68 13.26
C ILE A 475 -2.66 18.54 11.77
N ARG A 476 -3.63 17.69 11.44
CA ARG A 476 -4.15 17.55 10.07
C ARG A 476 -4.83 18.84 9.61
N GLU A 477 -4.96 19.01 8.30
CA GLU A 477 -5.64 20.19 7.74
C GLU A 477 -7.17 20.06 7.90
N GLU A 478 -7.91 21.16 7.77
CA GLU A 478 -9.36 21.21 8.07
C GLU A 478 -10.18 20.14 7.30
N ASP A 479 -9.83 19.89 6.04
CA ASP A 479 -10.51 18.89 5.20
C ASP A 479 -10.35 17.44 5.75
N GLU A 480 -9.23 17.12 6.41
CA GLU A 480 -9.04 15.82 7.08
C GLU A 480 -9.79 15.73 8.39
N ILE A 481 -9.84 16.83 9.13
CA ILE A 481 -10.54 16.87 10.40
C ILE A 481 -12.04 16.65 10.17
N ALA A 482 -12.56 17.11 9.02
CA ALA A 482 -13.94 16.89 8.60
C ALA A 482 -14.31 15.42 8.34
N THR A 483 -13.35 14.52 8.09
CA THR A 483 -13.61 13.08 7.97
C THR A 483 -13.71 12.38 9.34
N GLY A 484 -13.45 13.11 10.42
CA GLY A 484 -13.45 12.62 11.80
C GLY A 484 -12.09 12.79 12.46
N THR A 485 -12.10 12.91 13.78
CA THR A 485 -10.89 13.03 14.63
C THR A 485 -11.04 12.18 15.88
N LEU A 486 -9.93 11.97 16.60
CA LEU A 486 -9.95 11.24 17.86
C LEU A 486 -10.75 12.02 18.91
N PRO A 487 -11.63 11.35 19.69
CA PRO A 487 -12.43 12.02 20.72
C PRO A 487 -11.56 12.84 21.69
N GLY A 488 -11.92 14.10 21.88
CA GLY A 488 -11.21 15.01 22.79
C GLY A 488 -9.91 15.60 22.24
N ALA A 489 -9.60 15.40 20.95
CA ALA A 489 -8.43 16.02 20.33
C ALA A 489 -8.57 17.54 20.22
N VAL A 490 -7.50 18.25 20.59
CA VAL A 490 -7.31 19.66 20.23
C VAL A 490 -6.91 19.70 18.76
N THR A 491 -7.63 20.46 17.94
CA THR A 491 -7.41 20.51 16.49
C THR A 491 -6.76 21.84 16.09
N ILE A 492 -5.53 21.79 15.60
CA ILE A 492 -4.81 22.96 15.06
C ILE A 492 -4.01 22.52 13.85
N PRO A 493 -4.44 22.85 12.61
CA PRO A 493 -3.71 22.51 11.40
C PRO A 493 -2.24 22.91 11.45
N LEU A 494 -1.35 22.06 10.94
CA LEU A 494 0.10 22.30 10.96
C LEU A 494 0.47 23.64 10.31
N SER A 495 -0.24 24.03 9.26
CA SER A 495 -0.09 25.30 8.54
C SER A 495 -0.31 26.53 9.43
N GLU A 496 -1.19 26.42 10.42
CA GLU A 496 -1.57 27.50 11.34
C GLU A 496 -0.88 27.42 12.71
N LEU A 497 -0.38 26.23 13.08
CA LEU A 497 0.15 25.92 14.41
C LEU A 497 1.12 26.97 14.95
N ARG A 498 2.00 27.52 14.10
CA ARG A 498 2.99 28.52 14.50
C ARG A 498 2.35 29.85 14.94
N GLY A 499 1.22 30.24 14.33
CA GLY A 499 0.47 31.44 14.69
C GLY A 499 -0.45 31.24 15.90
N ARG A 500 -0.80 29.98 16.21
CA ARG A 500 -1.80 29.60 17.21
C ARG A 500 -1.21 28.93 18.45
N LEU A 501 0.10 29.07 18.68
CA LEU A 501 0.80 28.47 19.84
C LEU A 501 0.22 28.89 21.20
N THR A 502 -0.40 30.07 21.28
CA THR A 502 -1.00 30.59 22.51
C THR A 502 -2.27 29.85 22.93
N GLU A 503 -2.87 29.07 22.04
CA GLU A 503 -4.04 28.23 22.35
C GLU A 503 -3.66 26.94 23.09
N LEU A 504 -2.36 26.59 23.08
CA LEU A 504 -1.84 25.40 23.74
C LEU A 504 -1.42 25.71 25.18
N ASP A 505 -1.80 24.82 26.09
CA ASP A 505 -1.45 24.84 27.50
C ASP A 505 -0.08 24.20 27.71
N ARG A 506 0.85 24.95 28.31
CA ARG A 506 2.24 24.50 28.51
C ARG A 506 2.38 23.40 29.55
N ASP A 507 1.39 23.24 30.44
CA ASP A 507 1.42 22.23 31.50
C ASP A 507 0.93 20.86 30.99
N LYS A 508 0.32 20.81 29.79
CA LYS A 508 -0.16 19.57 29.17
C LYS A 508 0.95 18.83 28.43
N HIS A 509 0.82 17.51 28.43
CA HIS A 509 1.65 16.62 27.64
C HIS A 509 0.92 16.29 26.35
N TYR A 510 1.34 16.88 25.24
CA TYR A 510 0.66 16.68 23.96
C TYR A 510 1.19 15.46 23.23
N LEU A 511 0.28 14.68 22.64
CA LEU A 511 0.60 13.64 21.67
C LEU A 511 0.08 14.10 20.30
N THR A 512 0.99 14.58 19.45
CA THR A 512 0.64 15.04 18.12
C THR A 512 0.41 13.86 17.19
N PHE A 513 -0.62 13.93 16.36
CA PHE A 513 -0.84 12.95 15.30
C PHE A 513 -1.29 13.64 14.01
N CYS A 514 -0.94 13.01 12.89
CA CYS A 514 -1.56 13.26 11.60
C CYS A 514 -1.90 11.92 10.95
N ALA A 515 -2.28 11.92 9.66
CA ALA A 515 -2.57 10.68 8.94
C ALA A 515 -1.48 9.60 9.09
N VAL A 516 -0.21 9.96 8.88
CA VAL A 516 0.92 9.00 8.79
C VAL A 516 2.12 9.29 9.72
N GLY A 517 1.97 10.23 10.66
CA GLY A 517 3.02 10.63 11.62
C GLY A 517 4.07 11.63 11.11
N LEU A 518 4.23 11.85 9.79
CA LEU A 518 5.25 12.77 9.25
C LEU A 518 5.03 14.23 9.67
N ARG A 519 3.80 14.75 9.49
CA ARG A 519 3.47 16.12 9.90
C ARG A 519 3.45 16.24 11.42
N GLY A 520 3.08 15.17 12.13
CA GLY A 520 3.13 15.09 13.59
C GLY A 520 4.55 15.31 14.11
N TYR A 521 5.54 14.65 13.50
CA TYR A 521 6.95 14.91 13.76
C TYR A 521 7.34 16.38 13.53
N VAL A 522 6.86 17.03 12.46
CA VAL A 522 7.14 18.46 12.21
C VAL A 522 6.55 19.34 13.33
N ALA A 523 5.32 19.06 13.76
CA ALA A 523 4.68 19.75 14.88
C ALA A 523 5.44 19.53 16.19
N GLU A 524 5.80 18.28 16.52
CA GLU A 524 6.59 17.92 17.69
C GLU A 524 7.91 18.70 17.73
N ARG A 525 8.67 18.71 16.61
CA ARG A 525 9.92 19.47 16.50
C ARG A 525 9.72 20.96 16.73
N MET A 526 8.63 21.53 16.20
CA MET A 526 8.31 22.94 16.39
C MET A 526 8.00 23.24 17.85
N LEU A 527 7.15 22.44 18.48
CA LEU A 527 6.64 22.66 19.83
C LEU A 527 7.72 22.42 20.89
N LYS A 528 8.56 21.38 20.76
CA LYS A 528 9.71 21.16 21.63
C LYS A 528 10.67 22.36 21.66
N GLN A 529 10.91 22.99 20.51
CA GLN A 529 11.76 24.19 20.42
C GLN A 529 11.12 25.43 21.06
N HIS A 530 9.80 25.42 21.28
CA HIS A 530 9.08 26.46 22.03
C HIS A 530 8.84 26.07 23.51
N GLY A 531 9.45 24.98 23.98
CA GLY A 531 9.43 24.56 25.37
C GLY A 531 8.17 23.79 25.80
N PHE A 532 7.43 23.20 24.86
CA PHE A 532 6.30 22.31 25.19
C PHE A 532 6.78 20.86 25.38
N THR A 533 6.09 20.11 26.25
CA THR A 533 6.25 18.66 26.38
C THR A 533 5.36 17.96 25.36
N VAL A 534 5.95 17.54 24.25
CA VAL A 534 5.21 16.98 23.10
C VAL A 534 5.87 15.70 22.61
N TYR A 535 5.03 14.75 22.19
CA TYR A 535 5.41 13.47 21.61
C TYR A 535 4.71 13.28 20.26
N ASN A 536 5.18 12.34 19.43
CA ASN A 536 4.59 12.04 18.13
C ASN A 536 3.99 10.64 18.10
N LEU A 537 2.75 10.49 17.63
CA LEU A 537 2.15 9.17 17.43
C LEU A 537 2.84 8.45 16.27
N LEU A 538 3.52 7.34 16.58
CA LEU A 538 4.29 6.59 15.60
C LEU A 538 3.37 5.96 14.55
N GLY A 539 3.65 6.21 13.27
CA GLY A 539 2.81 5.76 12.16
C GLY A 539 1.52 6.56 11.95
N GLY A 540 1.17 7.48 12.87
CA GLY A 540 -0.01 8.32 12.78
C GLY A 540 -1.34 7.57 12.91
N LEU A 541 -2.43 8.25 12.53
CA LEU A 541 -3.79 7.74 12.66
C LEU A 541 -4.02 6.45 11.87
N ARG A 542 -3.39 6.27 10.70
CA ARG A 542 -3.53 5.03 9.93
C ARG A 542 -3.07 3.80 10.67
N THR A 543 -1.92 3.89 11.34
CA THR A 543 -1.41 2.76 12.15
C THR A 543 -2.26 2.56 13.39
N PHE A 544 -2.75 3.65 13.99
CA PHE A 544 -3.65 3.59 15.13
C PHE A 544 -4.94 2.85 14.78
N ASP A 545 -5.66 3.31 13.75
CA ASP A 545 -6.91 2.71 13.27
C ASP A 545 -6.71 1.23 12.92
N ALA A 546 -5.65 0.89 12.17
CA ALA A 546 -5.38 -0.51 11.82
C ALA A 546 -5.22 -1.42 13.05
N LEU A 547 -4.76 -0.89 14.17
CA LEU A 547 -4.56 -1.66 15.40
C LEU A 547 -5.76 -1.62 16.35
N THR A 548 -6.64 -0.62 16.26
CA THR A 548 -7.75 -0.42 17.19
C THR A 548 -9.13 -0.70 16.61
N ASP A 549 -9.33 -0.53 15.30
CA ASP A 549 -10.57 -0.87 14.61
C ASP A 549 -10.60 -2.37 14.33
N VAL A 550 -11.06 -3.16 15.30
CA VAL A 550 -11.37 -4.58 15.09
C VAL A 550 -12.83 -4.67 14.62
N PRO A 551 -13.11 -5.20 13.41
CA PRO A 551 -14.50 -5.42 12.97
C PRO A 551 -15.21 -6.35 13.96
N PRO A 552 -16.50 -6.12 14.28
CA PRO A 552 -17.26 -7.03 15.13
C PRO A 552 -17.28 -8.45 14.54
N GLU A 553 -17.20 -9.47 15.40
CA GLU A 553 -17.36 -10.87 14.97
C GLU A 553 -18.74 -11.03 14.31
N GLU A 554 -18.76 -11.42 13.03
CA GLU A 554 -20.01 -11.76 12.34
C GLU A 554 -20.65 -12.96 13.04
N ALA A 555 -21.75 -12.69 13.75
CA ALA A 555 -22.64 -13.73 14.26
C ALA A 555 -23.31 -14.42 13.06
N GLU A 556 -23.14 -15.74 12.96
CA GLU A 556 -23.81 -16.55 11.94
C GLU A 556 -25.33 -16.46 12.13
N THR A 557 -26.02 -15.88 11.13
CA THR A 557 -27.46 -16.09 10.97
C THR A 557 -27.70 -17.40 10.22
N PRO A 558 -28.66 -18.24 10.66
CA PRO A 558 -29.02 -19.44 9.92
C PRO A 558 -29.65 -19.06 8.58
N GLU A 559 -29.29 -19.84 7.55
CA GLU A 559 -29.75 -19.77 6.16
C GLU A 559 -31.19 -19.22 6.00
N GLY A 560 -31.28 -18.01 5.46
CA GLY A 560 -32.46 -17.49 4.78
C GLY A 560 -32.10 -17.35 3.31
N GLU A 561 -32.86 -18.01 2.45
CA GLU A 561 -32.75 -18.00 0.99
C GLU A 561 -32.29 -16.63 0.47
N LYS A 562 -31.05 -16.55 -0.04
CA LYS A 562 -30.71 -15.48 -0.98
C LYS A 562 -31.50 -15.79 -2.25
N THR A 563 -32.68 -15.19 -2.36
CA THR A 563 -33.32 -14.96 -3.64
C THR A 563 -32.27 -14.35 -4.55
N MET A 564 -31.92 -15.08 -5.60
CA MET A 564 -31.15 -14.54 -6.72
C MET A 564 -31.95 -13.37 -7.27
N ASP A 565 -31.58 -12.15 -6.88
CA ASP A 565 -32.16 -10.99 -7.50
C ASP A 565 -31.71 -10.95 -8.95
N VAL A 566 -32.74 -11.00 -9.78
CA VAL A 566 -32.72 -10.97 -11.22
C VAL A 566 -31.84 -9.80 -11.66
N MET A 567 -30.81 -10.09 -12.47
CA MET A 567 -30.07 -9.07 -13.22
C MET A 567 -31.08 -8.10 -13.86
N PRO A 568 -31.08 -6.81 -13.51
CA PRO A 568 -31.92 -5.87 -14.24
C PRO A 568 -31.37 -5.77 -15.66
N LYS A 569 -32.32 -5.78 -16.58
CA LYS A 569 -32.09 -5.58 -18.01
C LYS A 569 -31.22 -4.34 -18.23
N LYS A 570 -30.34 -4.48 -19.21
CA LYS A 570 -29.59 -3.43 -19.91
C LYS A 570 -30.42 -2.14 -20.06
N GLU A 571 -30.17 -1.18 -19.18
CA GLU A 571 -30.61 0.21 -19.32
C GLU A 571 -29.41 1.10 -19.69
N GLU A 572 -29.70 2.19 -20.39
CA GLU A 572 -28.77 2.98 -21.18
C GLU A 572 -27.57 3.52 -20.38
N ARG A 573 -26.36 3.39 -20.95
CA ARG A 573 -25.11 3.87 -20.34
C ARG A 573 -25.17 5.38 -20.08
N MET A 574 -25.28 5.74 -18.81
CA MET A 574 -24.96 7.09 -18.31
C MET A 574 -23.47 7.37 -18.60
N LYS A 575 -23.11 8.56 -19.07
CA LYS A 575 -21.70 8.95 -19.25
C LYS A 575 -21.07 9.17 -17.87
N ILE A 576 -20.31 8.19 -17.40
CA ILE A 576 -19.52 8.31 -16.17
C ILE A 576 -18.16 8.91 -16.55
N PHE A 577 -17.79 10.05 -15.96
CA PHE A 577 -16.44 10.61 -16.08
C PHE A 577 -15.52 9.97 -15.04
N THR A 578 -14.28 9.67 -15.42
CA THR A 578 -13.28 9.10 -14.50
C THR A 578 -12.38 10.22 -13.96
N LEU A 579 -12.37 10.42 -12.64
CA LEU A 579 -11.46 11.30 -11.92
C LEU A 579 -10.30 10.46 -11.34
N ASP A 580 -9.09 10.63 -11.85
CA ASP A 580 -7.90 9.95 -11.34
C ASP A 580 -7.20 10.81 -10.27
N VAL A 581 -7.29 10.36 -9.02
CA VAL A 581 -6.62 10.94 -7.83
C VAL A 581 -5.56 9.98 -7.28
N CYS A 582 -5.05 9.08 -8.11
CA CYS A 582 -3.96 8.17 -7.74
C CYS A 582 -2.69 8.95 -7.38
N GLY A 583 -1.88 8.38 -6.50
CA GLY A 583 -0.69 9.00 -5.95
C GLY A 583 -0.93 10.04 -4.86
N LEU A 584 -2.18 10.45 -4.63
CA LEU A 584 -2.54 11.24 -3.47
C LEU A 584 -2.77 10.33 -2.26
N SER A 585 -2.22 10.69 -1.11
CA SER A 585 -2.53 10.06 0.18
C SER A 585 -3.48 10.96 0.96
N CYS A 586 -4.34 10.40 1.83
CA CYS A 586 -5.25 11.14 2.72
C CYS A 586 -4.60 12.43 3.26
N PRO A 587 -5.23 13.60 3.02
CA PRO A 587 -6.59 13.81 2.49
C PRO A 587 -6.71 13.97 0.97
N GLY A 588 -5.61 13.91 0.23
CA GLY A 588 -5.55 14.38 -1.15
C GLY A 588 -6.67 13.84 -2.06
N PRO A 589 -7.02 12.54 -2.01
CA PRO A 589 -8.15 12.01 -2.78
C PRO A 589 -9.47 12.71 -2.49
N ILE A 590 -9.85 12.85 -1.21
CA ILE A 590 -11.13 13.47 -0.78
C ILE A 590 -11.18 14.96 -1.14
N VAL A 591 -10.06 15.66 -1.02
CA VAL A 591 -9.97 17.09 -1.38
C VAL A 591 -10.19 17.29 -2.88
N GLU A 592 -9.56 16.47 -3.71
CA GLU A 592 -9.73 16.53 -5.17
C GLU A 592 -11.13 16.07 -5.60
N VAL A 593 -11.68 15.03 -4.96
CA VAL A 593 -13.08 14.59 -5.12
C VAL A 593 -14.03 15.73 -4.82
N GLY A 594 -13.86 16.42 -3.69
CA GLY A 594 -14.68 17.57 -3.33
C GLY A 594 -14.54 18.73 -4.32
N LYS A 595 -13.34 19.01 -4.86
CA LYS A 595 -13.14 20.01 -5.92
C LYS A 595 -13.90 19.64 -7.19
N TYR A 596 -13.77 18.39 -7.63
CA TYR A 596 -14.37 17.90 -8.85
C TYR A 596 -15.91 17.79 -8.75
N LEU A 597 -16.45 17.24 -7.66
CA LEU A 597 -17.90 17.17 -7.40
C LEU A 597 -18.54 18.55 -7.28
N ARG A 598 -17.80 19.57 -6.81
CA ARG A 598 -18.30 20.96 -6.83
C ARG A 598 -18.55 21.48 -8.25
N GLU A 599 -17.83 20.96 -9.25
CA GLU A 599 -17.95 21.31 -10.67
C GLU A 599 -18.99 20.47 -11.45
N MET A 600 -19.48 19.36 -10.89
CA MET A 600 -20.52 18.49 -11.49
C MET A 600 -21.95 19.05 -11.31
N GLU A 601 -22.90 18.64 -12.16
CA GLU A 601 -24.34 18.94 -11.98
C GLU A 601 -24.99 17.99 -10.94
N GLU A 602 -26.10 18.43 -10.33
CA GLU A 602 -26.84 17.62 -9.34
C GLU A 602 -27.49 16.40 -10.03
N GLY A 603 -27.25 15.20 -9.52
CA GLY A 603 -27.63 13.94 -10.16
C GLY A 603 -26.59 13.37 -11.14
N GLU A 604 -25.47 14.04 -11.42
CA GLU A 604 -24.36 13.46 -12.19
C GLU A 604 -23.48 12.56 -11.32
N ALA A 605 -22.92 11.50 -11.93
CA ALA A 605 -22.04 10.55 -11.28
C ALA A 605 -20.60 10.60 -11.85
N VAL A 606 -19.61 10.58 -10.96
CA VAL A 606 -18.18 10.47 -11.29
C VAL A 606 -17.63 9.17 -10.72
N GLU A 607 -16.87 8.44 -11.51
CA GLU A 607 -16.04 7.34 -11.01
C GLU A 607 -14.69 7.91 -10.60
N VAL A 608 -14.36 7.81 -9.32
CA VAL A 608 -13.10 8.29 -8.78
C VAL A 608 -12.16 7.11 -8.63
N ARG A 609 -10.97 7.18 -9.22
CA ARG A 609 -9.89 6.22 -9.04
C ARG A 609 -8.83 6.79 -8.10
N ALA A 610 -8.63 6.18 -6.94
CA ALA A 610 -7.61 6.53 -5.95
C ALA A 610 -6.64 5.36 -5.74
N THR A 611 -5.49 5.61 -5.11
CA THR A 611 -4.55 4.55 -4.64
C THR A 611 -4.44 4.51 -3.12
N ASP A 612 -5.31 5.25 -2.42
CA ASP A 612 -5.27 5.37 -0.97
C ASP A 612 -6.21 4.36 -0.29
N PRO A 613 -5.72 3.45 0.58
CA PRO A 613 -6.55 2.43 1.23
C PRO A 613 -7.72 2.95 2.06
N GLY A 614 -7.55 4.10 2.68
CA GLY A 614 -8.63 4.74 3.45
C GLY A 614 -9.73 5.36 2.59
N PHE A 615 -9.53 5.49 1.27
CA PHE A 615 -10.41 6.28 0.40
C PHE A 615 -11.86 5.79 0.41
N ILE A 616 -12.12 4.48 0.38
CA ILE A 616 -13.49 3.93 0.36
C ILE A 616 -14.25 4.25 1.65
N ARG A 617 -13.58 4.20 2.79
CA ARG A 617 -14.17 4.58 4.08
C ARG A 617 -14.37 6.08 4.15
N ASP A 618 -13.33 6.85 3.82
CA ASP A 618 -13.35 8.31 3.89
C ASP A 618 -14.40 8.90 2.95
N VAL A 619 -14.57 8.35 1.75
CA VAL A 619 -15.55 8.83 0.76
C VAL A 619 -16.98 8.51 1.17
N ALA A 620 -17.22 7.37 1.83
CA ALA A 620 -18.54 7.04 2.37
C ALA A 620 -18.96 8.04 3.45
N SER A 621 -18.11 8.27 4.46
CA SER A 621 -18.37 9.25 5.51
C SER A 621 -18.44 10.68 4.97
N TRP A 622 -17.61 11.03 3.98
CA TRP A 622 -17.65 12.33 3.34
C TRP A 622 -18.95 12.56 2.57
N CYS A 623 -19.45 11.56 1.83
CA CYS A 623 -20.74 11.61 1.15
C CYS A 623 -21.90 11.86 2.14
N GLU A 624 -21.93 11.12 3.26
CA GLU A 624 -22.93 11.30 4.32
C GLU A 624 -22.90 12.72 4.91
N ASN A 625 -21.72 13.25 5.22
CA ASN A 625 -21.56 14.57 5.84
C ASN A 625 -21.79 15.74 4.87
N THR A 626 -21.66 15.52 3.56
CA THR A 626 -21.78 16.56 2.52
C THR A 626 -23.10 16.51 1.74
N GLY A 627 -23.93 15.48 1.96
CA GLY A 627 -25.21 15.29 1.27
C GLY A 627 -25.08 14.76 -0.16
N ASN A 628 -23.95 14.14 -0.51
CA ASN A 628 -23.73 13.46 -1.79
C ASN A 628 -24.03 11.96 -1.67
N THR A 629 -24.35 11.28 -2.77
CA THR A 629 -24.74 9.85 -2.75
C THR A 629 -23.59 8.98 -3.26
N LEU A 630 -23.14 8.01 -2.46
CA LEU A 630 -22.20 6.99 -2.90
C LEU A 630 -22.96 5.86 -3.62
N LEU A 631 -22.69 5.64 -4.91
CA LEU A 631 -23.43 4.66 -5.74
C LEU A 631 -22.77 3.28 -5.73
N GLU A 632 -21.46 3.21 -5.96
CA GLU A 632 -20.73 1.95 -6.08
C GLU A 632 -19.30 2.13 -5.58
N THR A 633 -18.71 1.06 -5.05
CA THR A 633 -17.28 1.02 -4.73
C THR A 633 -16.68 -0.29 -5.19
N SER A 634 -15.42 -0.26 -5.65
CA SER A 634 -14.66 -1.46 -5.99
C SER A 634 -13.16 -1.25 -5.76
N GLN A 635 -12.39 -2.33 -5.76
CA GLN A 635 -10.95 -2.30 -5.53
C GLN A 635 -10.24 -3.29 -6.47
N GLN A 636 -9.20 -2.84 -7.15
CA GLN A 636 -8.38 -3.67 -8.03
C GLN A 636 -6.93 -3.22 -8.04
N GLY A 637 -5.99 -4.12 -7.71
CA GLY A 637 -4.56 -3.89 -7.90
C GLY A 637 -3.99 -2.67 -7.18
N GLY A 638 -4.46 -2.38 -5.96
CA GLY A 638 -4.07 -1.18 -5.21
C GLY A 638 -4.73 0.12 -5.67
N HIS A 639 -5.66 0.05 -6.61
CA HIS A 639 -6.56 1.13 -6.97
C HIS A 639 -7.93 0.90 -6.34
N TYR A 640 -8.51 1.99 -5.83
CA TYR A 640 -9.82 2.07 -5.23
C TYR A 640 -10.71 2.91 -6.13
N PHE A 641 -11.88 2.40 -6.45
CA PHE A 641 -12.84 3.05 -7.32
C PHE A 641 -14.09 3.38 -6.50
N ALA A 642 -14.59 4.60 -6.60
CA ALA A 642 -15.85 5.01 -6.00
C ALA A 642 -16.67 5.81 -7.00
N THR A 643 -17.89 5.37 -7.29
CA THR A 643 -18.83 6.13 -8.11
C THR A 643 -19.67 7.00 -7.19
N ILE A 644 -19.51 8.32 -7.30
CA ILE A 644 -20.16 9.30 -6.43
C ILE A 644 -21.11 10.14 -7.27
N GLN A 645 -22.35 10.25 -6.83
CA GLN A 645 -23.36 11.11 -7.41
C GLN A 645 -23.53 12.38 -6.58
N LYS A 646 -23.58 13.53 -7.23
CA LYS A 646 -23.80 14.81 -6.54
C LYS A 646 -25.27 14.95 -6.10
N GLY A 647 -25.50 15.23 -4.82
CA GLY A 647 -26.85 15.34 -4.23
C GLY A 647 -27.45 14.02 -3.73
N VAL A 648 -28.68 14.05 -3.20
CA VAL A 648 -29.38 12.91 -2.60
C VAL A 648 -30.38 12.28 -3.56
N THR A 649 -30.21 10.99 -3.86
CA THR A 649 -31.15 10.18 -4.65
C THR A 649 -31.39 8.84 -3.97
N GLY A 650 -32.53 8.73 -3.26
CA GLY A 650 -33.11 7.45 -2.86
C GLY A 650 -32.79 6.96 -1.44
N LYS A 651 -33.70 7.24 -0.50
CA LYS A 651 -33.91 6.37 0.66
C LYS A 651 -34.35 4.98 0.15
N LEU A 652 -33.73 3.92 0.66
CA LEU A 652 -34.42 2.64 0.83
C LEU A 652 -35.63 2.90 1.74
N GLU A 653 -36.82 2.58 1.24
CA GLU A 653 -38.08 2.73 1.97
C GLU A 653 -38.04 1.91 3.27
N SER A 654 -38.17 2.58 4.41
CA SER A 654 -38.73 1.99 5.63
C SER A 654 -40.19 2.45 5.76
N PRO A 655 -41.11 1.59 6.24
CA PRO A 655 -42.54 1.80 6.12
C PRO A 655 -43.04 3.03 6.89
N THR A 656 -44.10 3.59 6.33
CA THR A 656 -44.82 4.81 6.68
C THR A 656 -45.15 5.01 8.16
N THR A 657 -44.98 6.25 8.65
CA THR A 657 -45.90 6.90 9.58
C THR A 657 -46.00 8.40 9.28
N ASP A 658 -47.24 8.88 9.14
CA ASP A 658 -47.69 10.27 8.97
C ASP A 658 -47.08 11.27 9.97
N ALA A 659 -46.79 12.48 9.49
CA ALA A 659 -47.39 13.74 9.97
C ALA A 659 -46.69 15.01 9.43
N GLY A 660 -47.46 15.89 8.77
CA GLY A 660 -47.54 17.31 9.16
C GLY A 660 -46.52 18.34 8.67
N MET A 661 -46.89 19.05 7.59
CA MET A 661 -46.92 20.52 7.44
C MET A 661 -45.63 21.39 7.36
N THR A 662 -45.56 22.10 6.21
CA THR A 662 -45.11 23.50 5.95
C THR A 662 -43.65 23.92 6.15
N SER A 663 -42.96 24.26 5.06
CA SER A 663 -42.71 25.66 4.67
C SER A 663 -42.02 25.75 3.29
N THR A 664 -42.52 26.66 2.46
CA THR A 664 -41.97 27.09 1.17
C THR A 664 -40.61 27.79 1.34
N GLY A 665 -39.60 27.40 0.55
CA GLY A 665 -38.37 28.14 0.35
C GLY A 665 -37.80 27.82 -1.03
N ASP A 666 -37.74 28.83 -1.91
CA ASP A 666 -37.12 28.79 -3.24
C ASP A 666 -35.68 28.23 -3.18
N PRO A 667 -35.18 27.53 -4.23
CA PRO A 667 -33.78 27.11 -4.30
C PRO A 667 -32.88 28.34 -4.42
N LYS A 668 -31.92 28.50 -3.50
CA LYS A 668 -30.91 29.57 -3.53
C LYS A 668 -30.07 29.50 -4.82
N GLY A 669 -30.00 30.62 -5.54
CA GLY A 669 -29.42 30.74 -6.89
C GLY A 669 -27.89 30.66 -7.00
N LYS A 670 -27.43 30.40 -8.23
CA LYS A 670 -26.03 30.22 -8.68
C LYS A 670 -25.40 31.56 -9.13
N ASP A 671 -25.39 32.59 -8.27
CA ASP A 671 -24.80 33.89 -8.63
C ASP A 671 -23.33 33.98 -8.18
N LYS A 672 -22.47 34.68 -8.94
CA LYS A 672 -21.05 34.94 -8.61
C LYS A 672 -20.71 36.40 -8.78
N THR A 673 -19.89 36.94 -7.89
CA THR A 673 -19.42 38.33 -8.00
C THR A 673 -17.91 38.40 -8.21
N ILE A 674 -17.46 39.16 -9.21
CA ILE A 674 -16.05 39.42 -9.52
C ILE A 674 -15.79 40.92 -9.45
N ILE A 675 -14.99 41.35 -8.48
CA ILE A 675 -14.58 42.74 -8.30
C ILE A 675 -13.25 42.96 -9.02
N VAL A 676 -13.28 43.73 -10.10
CA VAL A 676 -12.11 44.04 -10.93
C VAL A 676 -11.56 45.41 -10.55
N PHE A 677 -10.50 45.40 -9.75
CA PHE A 677 -9.76 46.60 -9.34
C PHE A 677 -8.55 46.88 -10.26
N SER A 678 -7.91 45.82 -10.77
CA SER A 678 -6.70 45.92 -11.60
C SER A 678 -6.97 46.43 -13.01
N GLY A 679 -6.07 47.28 -13.54
CA GLY A 679 -6.00 47.66 -14.95
C GLY A 679 -4.91 46.93 -15.75
N SER A 680 -4.35 45.85 -15.20
CA SER A 680 -3.26 45.08 -15.84
C SER A 680 -3.81 44.03 -16.79
N PHE A 681 -3.25 43.92 -17.99
CA PHE A 681 -3.71 43.06 -19.09
C PHE A 681 -3.91 41.60 -18.67
N ASP A 682 -2.94 41.00 -17.97
CA ASP A 682 -2.95 39.61 -17.51
C ASP A 682 -4.01 39.34 -16.43
N LYS A 683 -4.21 40.28 -15.49
CA LYS A 683 -5.19 40.16 -14.41
C LYS A 683 -6.61 40.36 -14.91
N VAL A 684 -6.81 41.35 -15.79
CA VAL A 684 -8.10 41.57 -16.45
C VAL A 684 -8.44 40.38 -17.34
N MET A 685 -7.48 39.82 -18.07
CA MET A 685 -7.68 38.60 -18.85
C MET A 685 -8.11 37.41 -17.99
N ALA A 686 -7.47 37.19 -16.84
CA ALA A 686 -7.90 36.16 -15.90
C ALA A 686 -9.36 36.39 -15.43
N ALA A 687 -9.74 37.63 -15.11
CA ALA A 687 -11.09 37.96 -14.66
C ALA A 687 -12.18 37.59 -15.70
N PHE A 688 -11.94 37.88 -16.99
CA PHE A 688 -12.89 37.54 -18.05
C PHE A 688 -12.92 36.04 -18.41
N ILE A 689 -11.77 35.36 -18.33
CA ILE A 689 -11.74 33.89 -18.49
C ILE A 689 -12.54 33.21 -17.38
N ILE A 690 -12.38 33.69 -16.13
CA ILE A 690 -13.15 33.19 -14.99
C ILE A 690 -14.65 33.49 -15.15
N ALA A 691 -15.01 34.70 -15.58
CA ALA A 691 -16.41 35.09 -15.79
C ALA A 691 -17.10 34.23 -16.86
N LEU A 692 -16.48 34.08 -18.04
CA LEU A 692 -17.04 33.28 -19.14
C LEU A 692 -17.03 31.78 -18.81
N GLY A 693 -16.02 31.31 -18.08
CA GLY A 693 -15.99 29.95 -17.54
C GLY A 693 -17.14 29.70 -16.58
N ALA A 694 -17.40 30.62 -15.65
CA ALA A 694 -18.53 30.54 -14.73
C ALA A 694 -19.89 30.55 -15.45
N VAL A 695 -20.10 31.42 -16.43
CA VAL A 695 -21.36 31.40 -17.20
C VAL A 695 -21.51 30.13 -18.04
N SER A 696 -20.41 29.58 -18.55
CA SER A 696 -20.43 28.28 -19.23
C SER A 696 -20.80 27.12 -18.29
N MET A 697 -20.69 27.31 -16.97
CA MET A 697 -21.13 26.37 -15.91
C MET A 697 -22.58 26.65 -15.46
N GLY A 698 -23.30 27.53 -16.16
CA GLY A 698 -24.69 27.88 -15.86
C GLY A 698 -24.87 28.83 -14.68
N ASP A 699 -23.81 29.51 -14.26
CA ASP A 699 -23.86 30.52 -13.21
C ASP A 699 -24.20 31.90 -13.78
N LYS A 700 -24.85 32.75 -12.99
CA LYS A 700 -24.99 34.17 -13.30
C LYS A 700 -23.82 34.94 -12.71
N VAL A 701 -23.18 35.82 -13.48
CA VAL A 701 -21.96 36.51 -13.05
C VAL A 701 -22.16 38.02 -13.01
N HIS A 702 -21.89 38.62 -11.85
CA HIS A 702 -21.84 40.06 -11.64
C HIS A 702 -20.38 40.53 -11.62
N MET A 703 -19.96 41.32 -12.60
CA MET A 703 -18.62 41.89 -12.65
C MET A 703 -18.64 43.36 -12.25
N PHE A 704 -18.05 43.72 -11.10
CA PHE A 704 -17.98 45.08 -10.61
C PHE A 704 -16.61 45.72 -10.87
N PHE A 705 -16.55 46.75 -11.70
CA PHE A 705 -15.32 47.43 -12.11
C PHE A 705 -15.11 48.72 -11.33
N THR A 706 -13.95 48.84 -10.70
CA THR A 706 -13.58 50.01 -9.90
C THR A 706 -12.11 50.36 -10.11
N PHE A 707 -11.72 51.58 -9.72
CA PHE A 707 -10.42 52.19 -9.96
C PHE A 707 -9.86 51.88 -11.36
N TRP A 708 -8.68 51.25 -11.43
CA TRP A 708 -7.99 50.99 -12.69
C TRP A 708 -8.72 49.97 -13.58
N GLY A 709 -9.55 49.11 -12.99
CA GLY A 709 -10.39 48.16 -13.71
C GLY A 709 -11.36 48.82 -14.70
N LEU A 710 -11.80 50.06 -14.44
CA LEU A 710 -12.66 50.83 -15.34
C LEU A 710 -12.04 51.05 -16.73
N SER A 711 -10.70 51.05 -16.84
CA SER A 711 -10.02 51.19 -18.13
C SER A 711 -10.44 50.10 -19.15
N THR A 712 -10.82 48.92 -18.65
CA THR A 712 -11.34 47.80 -19.45
C THR A 712 -12.63 48.12 -20.17
N LEU A 713 -13.49 48.92 -19.52
CA LEU A 713 -14.83 49.22 -20.01
C LEU A 713 -14.85 50.41 -20.97
N ARG A 714 -13.72 51.10 -21.18
CA ARG A 714 -13.68 52.30 -22.02
C ARG A 714 -13.68 51.95 -23.50
N LYS A 715 -14.42 52.72 -24.29
CA LYS A 715 -14.37 52.67 -25.76
C LYS A 715 -12.96 53.02 -26.26
N ASP A 716 -12.48 52.26 -27.25
CA ASP A 716 -11.20 52.50 -27.93
C ASP A 716 -11.18 53.88 -28.62
N LEU A 717 -12.33 54.30 -29.16
CA LEU A 717 -12.50 55.57 -29.87
C LEU A 717 -12.75 56.73 -28.91
N ARG A 718 -12.23 57.91 -29.25
CA ARG A 718 -12.46 59.13 -28.47
C ARG A 718 -13.91 59.60 -28.65
N VAL A 719 -14.67 59.61 -27.57
CA VAL A 719 -16.03 60.18 -27.54
C VAL A 719 -15.95 61.63 -27.04
N PRO A 720 -16.49 62.61 -27.78
CA PRO A 720 -16.54 64.00 -27.32
C PRO A 720 -17.62 64.13 -26.23
N VAL A 721 -17.19 64.50 -25.02
CA VAL A 721 -18.05 64.72 -23.85
C VAL A 721 -17.65 66.00 -23.14
N ASP A 722 -18.62 66.72 -22.59
CA ASP A 722 -18.36 67.96 -21.85
C ASP A 722 -17.83 67.65 -20.44
N LYS A 723 -16.70 68.28 -20.10
CA LYS A 723 -15.87 67.93 -18.93
C LYS A 723 -15.07 69.12 -18.42
N GLY A 724 -14.91 69.17 -17.10
CA GLY A 724 -14.02 70.12 -16.43
C GLY A 724 -12.54 69.93 -16.81
N PHE A 725 -11.71 70.92 -16.52
CA PHE A 725 -10.27 70.87 -16.81
C PHE A 725 -9.58 69.69 -16.09
N MET A 726 -9.91 69.45 -14.82
CA MET A 726 -9.34 68.36 -14.02
C MET A 726 -9.80 66.98 -14.53
N ASP A 727 -11.08 66.83 -14.88
CA ASP A 727 -11.62 65.58 -15.44
C ASP A 727 -10.91 65.18 -16.74
N LYS A 728 -10.60 66.17 -17.60
CA LYS A 728 -9.84 65.96 -18.84
C LYS A 728 -8.42 65.48 -18.57
N MET A 729 -7.78 65.97 -17.50
CA MET A 729 -6.44 65.53 -17.08
C MET A 729 -6.48 64.08 -16.58
N PHE A 730 -7.35 63.75 -15.61
CA PHE A 730 -7.46 62.40 -15.06
C PHE A 730 -7.88 61.36 -16.12
N THR A 731 -8.86 61.69 -16.96
CA THR A 731 -9.30 60.84 -18.08
C THR A 731 -8.16 60.54 -19.07
N GLY A 732 -7.21 61.46 -19.22
CA GLY A 732 -6.04 61.34 -20.09
C GLY A 732 -4.96 60.39 -19.56
N MET A 733 -4.91 60.17 -18.24
CA MET A 733 -3.94 59.27 -17.60
C MET A 733 -4.38 57.80 -17.62
N ILE A 734 -5.67 57.54 -17.85
CA ILE A 734 -6.24 56.20 -17.88
C ILE A 734 -6.14 55.66 -19.31
N PRO A 735 -5.70 54.40 -19.51
CA PRO A 735 -5.74 53.76 -20.82
C PRO A 735 -7.16 53.74 -21.42
N ARG A 736 -7.25 53.81 -22.74
CA ARG A 736 -8.52 53.62 -23.47
C ARG A 736 -8.59 52.18 -23.94
N GLY A 737 -9.55 51.44 -23.40
CA GLY A 737 -9.78 50.04 -23.72
C GLY A 737 -8.62 49.12 -23.34
N THR A 738 -8.75 47.87 -23.72
CA THR A 738 -7.87 46.76 -23.33
C THR A 738 -6.50 46.80 -24.04
N LYS A 739 -6.40 47.47 -25.20
CA LYS A 739 -5.15 47.58 -25.98
C LYS A 739 -4.07 48.43 -25.32
N GLY A 740 -4.48 49.38 -24.48
CA GLY A 740 -3.57 50.28 -23.77
C GLY A 740 -3.04 49.73 -22.44
N MET A 741 -3.45 48.52 -22.05
CA MET A 741 -3.09 47.92 -20.76
C MET A 741 -1.68 47.32 -20.75
N GLY A 742 -0.94 47.58 -19.68
CA GLY A 742 0.35 46.94 -19.41
C GLY A 742 0.21 45.60 -18.69
N LEU A 743 1.29 44.82 -18.61
CA LEU A 743 1.33 43.63 -17.76
C LEU A 743 1.58 44.01 -16.29
N SER A 744 1.03 43.22 -15.37
CA SER A 744 1.18 43.43 -13.92
C SER A 744 2.63 43.29 -13.44
N GLN A 745 3.42 42.47 -14.13
CA GLN A 745 4.86 42.34 -13.96
C GLN A 745 5.59 42.34 -15.31
N MET A 746 6.86 42.77 -15.30
CA MET A 746 7.72 42.75 -16.49
C MET A 746 7.15 43.49 -17.70
N ASN A 747 6.51 44.65 -17.51
CA ASN A 747 5.86 45.39 -18.62
C ASN A 747 6.81 45.83 -19.76
N MET A 748 8.13 45.93 -19.50
CA MET A 748 9.18 46.26 -20.48
C MET A 748 8.84 47.45 -21.40
N MET A 749 8.44 48.59 -20.80
CA MET A 749 7.98 49.79 -21.54
C MET A 749 6.87 49.50 -22.59
N GLY A 750 6.01 48.50 -22.33
CA GLY A 750 4.93 48.09 -23.21
C GLY A 750 5.32 47.05 -24.28
N MET A 751 6.57 46.55 -24.30
CA MET A 751 6.97 45.46 -25.21
C MET A 751 6.39 44.11 -24.79
N ALA A 752 6.34 43.83 -23.49
CA ALA A 752 5.87 42.54 -22.99
C ALA A 752 4.39 42.24 -23.28
N PRO A 753 3.41 43.17 -23.10
CA PRO A 753 2.03 42.91 -23.52
C PRO A 753 1.88 42.71 -25.04
N LYS A 754 2.70 43.37 -25.86
CA LYS A 754 2.71 43.13 -27.32
C LYS A 754 3.23 41.73 -27.67
N MET A 755 4.28 41.28 -26.98
CA MET A 755 4.82 39.92 -27.15
C MET A 755 3.81 38.86 -26.70
N MET A 756 3.17 39.05 -25.54
CA MET A 756 2.15 38.13 -25.03
C MET A 756 0.98 38.01 -25.99
N ARG A 757 0.46 39.14 -26.51
CA ARG A 757 -0.61 39.15 -27.52
C ARG A 757 -0.20 38.45 -28.82
N LYS A 758 1.07 38.58 -29.25
CA LYS A 758 1.59 37.85 -30.41
C LYS A 758 1.62 36.34 -30.16
N VAL A 759 2.18 35.91 -29.02
CA VAL A 759 2.24 34.48 -28.64
C VAL A 759 0.83 33.88 -28.53
N MET A 760 -0.10 34.61 -27.93
CA MET A 760 -1.50 34.20 -27.84
C MET A 760 -2.12 33.98 -29.22
N LYS A 761 -1.92 34.93 -30.15
CA LYS A 761 -2.38 34.80 -31.52
C LYS A 761 -1.75 33.60 -32.23
N ASP A 762 -0.44 33.41 -32.08
CA ASP A 762 0.30 32.31 -32.69
C ASP A 762 -0.15 30.93 -32.14
N LYS A 763 -0.65 30.89 -30.90
CA LYS A 763 -1.19 29.70 -30.23
C LYS A 763 -2.71 29.55 -30.30
N GLY A 764 -3.42 30.43 -31.01
CA GLY A 764 -4.88 30.38 -31.14
C GLY A 764 -5.66 30.69 -29.86
N ILE A 765 -5.08 31.44 -28.91
CA ILE A 765 -5.75 31.86 -27.67
C ILE A 765 -6.59 33.12 -27.92
N THR A 766 -7.85 33.11 -27.47
CA THR A 766 -8.81 34.22 -27.60
C THR A 766 -8.24 35.53 -27.03
N SER A 767 -8.43 36.64 -27.76
CA SER A 767 -7.93 37.95 -27.33
C SER A 767 -8.75 38.53 -26.18
N LEU A 768 -8.16 39.43 -25.39
CA LEU A 768 -8.91 40.10 -24.32
C LEU A 768 -10.09 40.91 -24.86
N GLU A 769 -9.93 41.50 -26.03
CA GLU A 769 -10.98 42.26 -26.72
C GLU A 769 -12.18 41.37 -27.05
N ASP A 770 -11.93 40.13 -27.47
CA ASP A 770 -12.98 39.17 -27.80
C ASP A 770 -13.66 38.66 -26.52
N LEU A 771 -12.91 38.37 -25.46
CA LEU A 771 -13.47 37.96 -24.16
C LEU A 771 -14.35 39.05 -23.54
N VAL A 772 -13.94 40.33 -23.61
CA VAL A 772 -14.76 41.46 -23.14
C VAL A 772 -16.03 41.59 -23.96
N ARG A 773 -15.95 41.41 -25.29
CA ARG A 773 -17.11 41.47 -26.17
C ARG A 773 -18.08 40.31 -25.92
N GLU A 774 -17.55 39.11 -25.71
CA GLU A 774 -18.35 37.93 -25.41
C GLU A 774 -19.07 38.10 -24.07
N ALA A 775 -18.37 38.58 -23.05
CA ALA A 775 -18.97 38.87 -21.76
C ALA A 775 -20.05 39.97 -21.82
N ALA A 776 -19.79 41.08 -22.53
CA ALA A 776 -20.76 42.16 -22.65
C ALA A 776 -22.04 41.78 -23.44
N ASN A 777 -21.99 40.74 -24.27
CA ASN A 777 -23.15 40.25 -25.04
C ASN A 777 -23.83 39.04 -24.39
N ASN A 778 -23.32 38.55 -23.26
CA ASN A 778 -23.88 37.39 -22.57
C ASN A 778 -24.95 37.86 -21.56
N PRO A 779 -26.22 37.42 -21.69
CA PRO A 779 -27.30 37.86 -20.82
C PRO A 779 -27.12 37.47 -19.34
N ASP A 780 -26.27 36.48 -19.07
CA ASP A 780 -25.98 35.99 -17.72
C ASP A 780 -24.72 36.64 -17.12
N ILE A 781 -24.08 37.58 -17.83
CA ILE A 781 -23.02 38.44 -17.29
C ILE A 781 -23.51 39.88 -17.16
N GLU A 782 -23.63 40.35 -15.92
CA GLU A 782 -23.94 41.74 -15.62
C GLU A 782 -22.65 42.51 -15.28
N MET A 783 -22.31 43.51 -16.08
CA MET A 783 -21.10 44.31 -15.88
C MET A 783 -21.45 45.70 -15.33
N THR A 784 -20.94 46.02 -14.14
CA THR A 784 -21.26 47.25 -13.41
C THR A 784 -20.02 48.13 -13.21
N ALA A 785 -20.10 49.39 -13.65
CA ALA A 785 -19.09 50.41 -13.40
C ALA A 785 -19.39 51.20 -12.12
N CYS A 786 -18.37 51.39 -11.28
CA CYS A 786 -18.49 52.13 -10.02
C CYS A 786 -18.68 53.64 -10.25
N GLN A 787 -19.86 54.19 -9.93
CA GLN A 787 -20.19 55.61 -10.09
C GLN A 787 -19.19 56.55 -9.40
N MET A 788 -18.87 56.28 -8.13
CA MET A 788 -17.94 57.12 -7.37
C MET A 788 -16.57 57.17 -8.04
N THR A 789 -16.07 56.03 -8.51
CA THR A 789 -14.79 55.96 -9.22
C THR A 789 -14.87 56.70 -10.55
N MET A 790 -15.96 56.58 -11.30
CA MET A 790 -16.16 57.34 -12.54
C MET A 790 -16.10 58.85 -12.29
N ASP A 791 -16.73 59.35 -11.22
CA ASP A 791 -16.69 60.76 -10.84
C ASP A 791 -15.27 61.21 -10.46
N VAL A 792 -14.54 60.40 -9.66
CA VAL A 792 -13.15 60.71 -9.27
C VAL A 792 -12.21 60.71 -10.48
N MET A 793 -12.41 59.79 -11.42
CA MET A 793 -11.57 59.62 -12.61
C MET A 793 -12.00 60.50 -13.79
N GLY A 794 -13.08 61.27 -13.62
CA GLY A 794 -13.64 62.14 -14.63
C GLY A 794 -14.22 61.40 -15.84
N LEU A 795 -14.64 60.13 -15.69
CA LEU A 795 -15.23 59.31 -16.76
C LEU A 795 -16.76 59.53 -16.82
N LYS A 796 -17.31 59.60 -18.02
CA LYS A 796 -18.75 59.69 -18.28
C LYS A 796 -19.27 58.40 -18.92
N GLN A 797 -20.55 58.09 -18.74
CA GLN A 797 -21.15 56.84 -19.23
C GLN A 797 -21.01 56.67 -20.74
N GLU A 798 -21.06 57.78 -21.49
CA GLU A 798 -20.94 57.79 -22.95
C GLU A 798 -19.57 57.31 -23.45
N GLU A 799 -18.56 57.32 -22.58
CA GLU A 799 -17.20 56.83 -22.88
C GLU A 799 -17.01 55.33 -22.60
N LEU A 800 -17.99 54.66 -21.98
CA LEU A 800 -17.95 53.21 -21.72
C LEU A 800 -18.56 52.43 -22.90
N ILE A 801 -18.20 51.15 -23.03
CA ILE A 801 -18.82 50.21 -23.97
C ILE A 801 -20.32 50.09 -23.66
N ASP A 802 -21.11 49.73 -24.67
CA ASP A 802 -22.56 49.62 -24.52
C ASP A 802 -22.91 48.40 -23.65
N GLY A 803 -24.00 48.46 -22.88
CA GLY A 803 -24.44 47.37 -21.99
C GLY A 803 -23.90 47.42 -20.56
N ILE A 804 -23.11 48.45 -20.19
CA ILE A 804 -22.56 48.60 -18.83
C ILE A 804 -23.56 49.29 -17.90
N HIS A 805 -23.84 48.65 -16.77
CA HIS A 805 -24.63 49.20 -15.66
C HIS A 805 -23.80 50.16 -14.81
N ILE A 806 -24.43 51.17 -14.21
CA ILE A 806 -23.78 52.06 -13.27
C ILE A 806 -24.28 51.74 -11.87
N GLY A 807 -23.35 51.45 -10.96
CA GLY A 807 -23.67 51.03 -9.60
C GLY A 807 -22.70 51.60 -8.55
N GLY A 808 -23.15 51.59 -7.31
CA GLY A 808 -22.34 51.96 -6.15
C GLY A 808 -21.86 50.75 -5.36
N VAL A 809 -21.18 51.00 -4.25
CA VAL A 809 -20.76 49.94 -3.31
C VAL A 809 -21.96 49.12 -2.81
N ALA A 810 -23.14 49.74 -2.63
CA ALA A 810 -24.35 49.03 -2.20
C ALA A 810 -24.85 48.02 -3.26
N SER A 811 -24.75 48.33 -4.55
CA SER A 811 -25.07 47.39 -5.63
C SER A 811 -24.12 46.20 -5.60
N MET A 812 -22.82 46.48 -5.49
CA MET A 812 -21.79 45.44 -5.38
C MET A 812 -21.99 44.55 -4.14
N LEU A 813 -22.31 45.14 -2.97
CA LEU A 813 -22.54 44.36 -1.74
C LEU A 813 -23.78 43.48 -1.87
N ASN A 814 -24.85 44.01 -2.46
CA ASN A 814 -26.07 43.24 -2.72
C ASN A 814 -25.85 42.08 -3.69
N ASP A 815 -25.03 42.28 -4.72
CA ASP A 815 -24.69 41.22 -5.68
C ASP A 815 -23.76 40.18 -5.02
N ALA A 816 -22.82 40.64 -4.18
CA ALA A 816 -21.94 39.78 -3.38
C ALA A 816 -22.71 38.96 -2.33
N ASP A 817 -23.71 39.54 -1.65
CA ASP A 817 -24.55 38.86 -0.65
C ASP A 817 -25.43 37.77 -1.28
N LYS A 818 -25.81 37.95 -2.55
CA LYS A 818 -26.53 36.93 -3.34
C LYS A 818 -25.62 35.90 -3.96
N SER A 819 -24.32 36.20 -4.04
CA SER A 819 -23.32 35.35 -4.67
C SER A 819 -22.79 34.29 -3.70
N GLN A 820 -22.55 33.08 -4.21
CA GLN A 820 -21.97 32.01 -3.40
C GLN A 820 -20.49 32.27 -3.06
N PHE A 821 -19.80 33.03 -3.90
CA PHE A 821 -18.46 33.54 -3.61
C PHE A 821 -18.19 34.86 -4.32
N THR A 822 -17.26 35.64 -3.77
CA THR A 822 -16.79 36.91 -4.32
C THR A 822 -15.29 36.85 -4.58
N LEU A 823 -14.86 37.14 -5.81
CA LEU A 823 -13.44 37.25 -6.16
C LEU A 823 -13.01 38.71 -6.25
N PHE A 824 -11.86 39.02 -5.67
CA PHE A 824 -11.23 40.33 -5.78
C PHE A 824 -9.96 40.25 -6.64
N ILE A 825 -9.96 40.94 -7.78
CA ILE A 825 -8.86 40.95 -8.74
C ILE A 825 -8.13 42.30 -8.67
N SER A 826 -7.02 42.33 -7.91
CA SER A 826 -6.20 43.52 -7.63
C SER A 826 -4.93 43.59 -8.47
#